data_AF-A0ABD0X7G4-F1
#
_entry.id   AF-A0ABD0X7G4-F1
#
_cell.length_a   1.000
_cell.length_b   1.000
_cell.length_c   1.000
_cell.angle_alpha   90.00
_cell.angle_beta   90.00
_cell.angle_gamma   90.00
#
_symmetry.space_group_name_H-M   'P 1'
#
loop_
_entity.id
_entity.type
_entity.pdbx_description
1 polymer ?
#
loop_
_entity_poly.entity_id
_entity_poly.type
_entity_poly.pdbx_seq_one_letter_code
_entity_poly.pdbx_strand_id
1 'polypeptide(L)'
;MINKSRKERCTKSTHRLSALLEVGSVSIMSVSWPERISSFMRSPSQFMCSTTAEAFLAEILRELRDDRASDPIKVLLLSPLLEHPTLLCPSVSVGEETALELMSVFSQCPLKSLVLRCHLLLALTSVLICSSCVNSHTSACQDFLDLLFQMAQDTNNVQAAVLPLRATACDCLRELEACLPGLLSQRLELLSNLRQKENSGLHQAYTGLHTLALRNAVYLLTQREGTGAGDLKAVLASSEGFVWGERADTASLDMSLLSALTLGLMGRVPTLQTGPDSKELRSLLSSLLEDSYLLTSLSQAALLRRLVEILAMVPAVSPTIFRAQLLRLLGTCEVCLLHVTLLMKAAFTDSLFSAEDEAFLLKRLVGLSQHPLLSTPEKLFYIDCILHFPENRPISCGDGDESLPVLFTPRLATALVPTLFNDSASMLARFKLLSLVYLEEGAEDQDGQGGRGLAYLYDHLTSLLRIMENQGSREMVVTFFRACFLFLLYFCQVRCYSEDLTQRLSGMYRKQTRLAPHLINLADRTQEHLDQSGWALALLKSLQRTITEAPLAQLTLQDLRWHLRILARVAEEGEIPQRATLSFLLSVITSSSSVLCVSGDWHLGASMLGVCRRLLLHPSLDSLLTPLADLLQHLTCHYGDTDIQDHARLYYTLLTTLSREKLAGVMSQGVPERGRQAKVRSLSAIVSETEELTGCLTVQHTERTLLALVRLDSREPGHPEPVSKTCSEAIPGGSPGQEAVDIEDYKAKLQSFNPEITLQYHLTHTGVHDPRLTSSSAFACTLTSQTGATRRVDQGTEAEGV
;
A
#
# COMPACT_ATOMS: atom_id res chain seq x y z
N MET A 1 46.46 -36.40 -32.81
CA MET A 1 47.47 -35.68 -31.99
C MET A 1 46.95 -34.31 -31.56
N ILE A 2 45.80 -34.27 -30.89
CA ILE A 2 45.05 -33.07 -30.53
C ILE A 2 44.63 -33.27 -29.08
N ASN A 3 45.50 -32.94 -28.12
CA ASN A 3 45.11 -32.91 -26.70
C ASN A 3 46.13 -32.23 -25.74
N LYS A 4 46.92 -31.26 -26.22
CA LYS A 4 47.89 -30.56 -25.35
C LYS A 4 47.77 -29.04 -25.22
N SER A 5 46.90 -28.36 -25.99
CA SER A 5 46.87 -26.87 -25.99
C SER A 5 45.68 -26.21 -25.28
N ARG A 6 44.80 -26.97 -24.60
CA ARG A 6 43.68 -26.40 -23.81
C ARG A 6 43.96 -26.24 -22.31
N LYS A 7 45.12 -26.70 -21.82
CA LYS A 7 45.46 -26.74 -20.39
C LYS A 7 46.24 -25.51 -19.87
N GLU A 8 46.68 -24.61 -20.75
CA GLU A 8 47.53 -23.45 -20.37
C GLU A 8 46.81 -22.09 -20.32
N ARG A 9 45.50 -22.04 -20.62
CA ARG A 9 44.72 -20.78 -20.51
C ARG A 9 43.91 -20.65 -19.21
N CYS A 10 43.73 -21.74 -18.46
CA CYS A 10 42.97 -21.76 -17.20
C CYS A 10 43.83 -21.49 -15.95
N THR A 11 45.17 -21.44 -16.08
CA THR A 11 46.09 -21.26 -14.94
C THR A 11 46.53 -19.82 -14.72
N LYS A 12 46.10 -18.85 -15.55
CA LYS A 12 46.47 -17.43 -15.40
C LYS A 12 45.40 -16.55 -14.73
N SER A 13 44.14 -17.00 -14.61
CA SER A 13 43.11 -16.29 -13.83
C SER A 13 43.11 -16.68 -12.34
N THR A 14 43.57 -17.89 -12.00
CA THR A 14 43.68 -18.39 -10.62
C THR A 14 44.79 -17.73 -9.80
N HIS A 15 45.73 -17.03 -10.45
CA HIS A 15 46.83 -16.33 -9.76
C HIS A 15 46.52 -14.90 -9.30
N ARG A 16 45.39 -14.31 -9.69
CA ARG A 16 44.99 -12.97 -9.21
C ARG A 16 44.13 -13.00 -7.94
N LEU A 17 43.40 -14.09 -7.69
CA LEU A 17 42.61 -14.26 -6.45
C LEU A 17 43.40 -14.91 -5.31
N SER A 18 44.47 -15.66 -5.60
CA SER A 18 45.33 -16.25 -4.57
C SER A 18 46.30 -15.26 -3.92
N ALA A 19 46.56 -14.11 -4.54
CA ALA A 19 47.51 -13.11 -4.05
C ALA A 19 46.91 -12.07 -3.07
N LEU A 20 45.61 -12.12 -2.79
CA LEU A 20 44.93 -11.24 -1.83
C LEU A 20 44.54 -11.94 -0.51
N LEU A 21 44.97 -13.20 -0.33
CA LEU A 21 44.60 -14.06 0.81
C LEU A 21 45.61 -14.08 1.97
N GLU A 22 46.63 -13.22 1.97
CA GLU A 22 47.62 -13.15 3.06
C GLU A 22 47.74 -11.75 3.67
N VAL A 23 46.66 -11.23 4.28
CA VAL A 23 46.79 -10.26 5.38
C VAL A 23 45.59 -10.43 6.33
N GLY A 24 45.86 -10.81 7.58
CA GLY A 24 44.92 -10.61 8.70
C GLY A 24 44.32 -11.87 9.31
N SER A 25 45.13 -12.67 10.01
CA SER A 25 44.66 -13.65 10.98
C SER A 25 44.05 -12.94 12.20
N VAL A 26 42.73 -12.72 12.18
CA VAL A 26 41.94 -12.39 13.37
C VAL A 26 41.18 -13.63 13.83
N SER A 27 41.35 -13.95 15.10
CA SER A 27 40.79 -15.09 15.83
C SER A 27 39.31 -15.35 15.52
N ILE A 28 39.01 -16.55 14.98
CA ILE A 28 37.67 -17.05 14.72
C ILE A 28 36.97 -17.33 16.06
N MET A 29 36.27 -16.34 16.59
CA MET A 29 35.15 -16.59 17.51
C MET A 29 34.03 -17.23 16.69
N SER A 30 33.37 -18.26 17.22
CA SER A 30 32.27 -18.97 16.55
C SER A 30 31.22 -18.00 16.00
N VAL A 31 31.22 -17.80 14.68
CA VAL A 31 30.31 -16.84 14.03
C VAL A 31 28.90 -17.41 14.11
N SER A 32 28.02 -16.71 14.83
CA SER A 32 26.59 -16.99 14.86
C SER A 32 25.94 -16.51 13.55
N TRP A 33 26.00 -17.35 12.51
CA TRP A 33 25.37 -17.07 11.21
C TRP A 33 23.90 -16.59 11.29
N PRO A 34 23.04 -17.13 12.18
CA PRO A 34 21.68 -16.61 12.37
C PRO A 34 21.61 -15.13 12.75
N GLU A 35 22.47 -14.68 13.66
CA GLU A 35 22.50 -13.29 14.13
C GLU A 35 23.07 -12.38 13.03
N ARG A 36 24.09 -12.86 12.32
CA ARG A 36 24.73 -12.09 11.25
C ARG A 36 23.81 -11.89 10.05
N ILE A 37 23.11 -12.94 9.62
CA ILE A 37 22.15 -12.87 8.52
C ILE A 37 20.94 -12.03 8.92
N SER A 38 20.39 -12.21 10.12
CA SER A 38 19.28 -11.36 10.59
C SER A 38 19.66 -9.88 10.72
N SER A 39 20.91 -9.58 11.08
CA SER A 39 21.44 -8.20 11.05
C SER A 39 21.49 -7.64 9.62
N PHE A 40 21.93 -8.43 8.65
CA PHE A 40 21.92 -8.04 7.24
C PHE A 40 20.49 -7.82 6.73
N MET A 41 19.55 -8.75 7.00
CA MET A 41 18.17 -8.65 6.53
C MET A 41 17.41 -7.44 7.11
N ARG A 42 17.73 -7.03 8.34
CA ARG A 42 17.08 -5.87 8.99
C ARG A 42 17.52 -4.54 8.39
N SER A 43 18.80 -4.41 8.03
CA SER A 43 19.32 -3.19 7.41
C SER A 43 20.58 -3.48 6.57
N PRO A 44 20.42 -3.91 5.30
CA PRO A 44 21.55 -4.28 4.44
C PRO A 44 22.55 -3.14 4.30
N SER A 45 22.09 -1.90 4.08
CA SER A 45 22.94 -0.72 3.92
C SER A 45 23.81 -0.42 5.15
N GLN A 46 23.26 -0.56 6.36
CA GLN A 46 24.01 -0.34 7.61
C GLN A 46 25.01 -1.46 7.87
N PHE A 47 24.62 -2.71 7.58
CA PHE A 47 25.53 -3.86 7.68
C PHE A 47 26.73 -3.69 6.72
N MET A 48 26.47 -3.24 5.48
CA MET A 48 27.51 -2.96 4.48
C MET A 48 28.42 -1.78 4.84
N CYS A 49 28.08 -0.94 5.83
CA CYS A 49 29.01 0.05 6.36
C CYS A 49 30.11 -0.58 7.22
N SER A 50 29.86 -1.76 7.79
CA SER A 50 30.81 -2.50 8.63
C SER A 50 31.67 -3.50 7.85
N THR A 51 31.19 -3.98 6.69
CA THR A 51 31.84 -4.99 5.84
C THR A 51 31.59 -4.72 4.36
N THR A 52 32.49 -5.10 3.45
CA THR A 52 32.28 -4.94 1.99
C THR A 52 31.44 -6.08 1.39
N ALA A 53 30.76 -5.82 0.27
CA ALA A 53 29.89 -6.80 -0.40
C ALA A 53 30.67 -8.04 -0.84
N GLU A 54 31.84 -7.82 -1.41
CA GLU A 54 32.74 -8.88 -1.86
C GLU A 54 33.24 -9.75 -0.70
N ALA A 55 33.61 -9.14 0.43
CA ALA A 55 34.07 -9.89 1.61
C ALA A 55 32.94 -10.72 2.22
N PHE A 56 31.75 -10.12 2.38
CA PHE A 56 30.59 -10.83 2.92
C PHE A 56 30.13 -11.97 1.99
N LEU A 57 30.10 -11.74 0.68
CA LEU A 57 29.79 -12.76 -0.33
C LEU A 57 30.81 -13.91 -0.30
N ALA A 58 32.10 -13.60 -0.22
CA ALA A 58 33.15 -14.61 -0.12
C ALA A 58 33.03 -15.45 1.17
N GLU A 59 32.68 -14.83 2.30
CA GLU A 59 32.41 -15.55 3.54
C GLU A 59 31.21 -16.49 3.42
N ILE A 60 30.11 -16.05 2.80
CA ILE A 60 28.93 -16.87 2.54
C ILE A 60 29.28 -18.07 1.65
N LEU A 61 29.97 -17.84 0.53
CA LEU A 61 30.33 -18.91 -0.41
C LEU A 61 31.30 -19.92 0.22
N ARG A 62 32.25 -19.44 1.04
CA ARG A 62 33.18 -20.31 1.79
C ARG A 62 32.42 -21.22 2.74
N GLU A 63 31.45 -20.69 3.47
CA GLU A 63 30.67 -21.47 4.43
C GLU A 63 29.67 -22.44 3.76
N LEU A 64 29.10 -22.06 2.62
CA LEU A 64 28.24 -22.95 1.82
C LEU A 64 28.99 -24.20 1.33
N ARG A 65 30.29 -24.06 1.04
CA ARG A 65 31.18 -25.17 0.65
C ARG A 65 31.60 -26.03 1.84
N ASP A 66 31.47 -25.56 3.09
CA ASP A 66 31.86 -26.37 4.25
C ASP A 66 30.88 -27.54 4.46
N ASP A 67 31.37 -28.76 4.34
CA ASP A 67 30.59 -29.99 4.57
C ASP A 67 30.15 -30.15 6.03
N ARG A 68 30.76 -29.42 6.97
CA ARG A 68 30.40 -29.45 8.40
C ARG A 68 29.17 -28.62 8.72
N ALA A 69 28.79 -27.67 7.86
CA ALA A 69 27.63 -26.83 8.07
C ALA A 69 26.34 -27.63 7.83
N SER A 70 25.36 -27.47 8.72
CA SER A 70 24.08 -28.17 8.61
C SER A 70 23.22 -27.58 7.48
N ASP A 71 22.39 -28.42 6.85
CA ASP A 71 21.44 -28.00 5.80
C ASP A 71 20.61 -26.74 6.15
N PRO A 72 20.03 -26.57 7.36
CA PRO A 72 19.28 -25.35 7.68
C PRO A 72 20.15 -24.10 7.73
N ILE A 73 21.42 -24.22 8.16
CA ILE A 73 22.37 -23.10 8.14
C ILE A 73 22.71 -22.75 6.68
N LYS A 74 22.92 -23.75 5.82
CA LYS A 74 23.17 -23.54 4.38
C LYS A 74 21.97 -22.89 3.68
N VAL A 75 20.74 -23.27 4.02
CA VAL A 75 19.54 -22.60 3.50
C VAL A 75 19.48 -21.14 3.94
N LEU A 76 19.77 -20.87 5.21
CA LEU A 76 19.80 -19.50 5.73
C LEU A 76 20.87 -18.64 5.03
N LEU A 77 22.05 -19.21 4.75
CA LEU A 77 23.14 -18.55 4.02
C LEU A 77 22.76 -18.16 2.58
N LEU A 78 21.74 -18.79 1.98
CA LEU A 78 21.24 -18.44 0.65
C LEU A 78 20.21 -17.30 0.68
N SER A 79 19.62 -16.97 1.83
CA SER A 79 18.61 -15.89 1.95
C SER A 79 19.10 -14.53 1.45
N PRO A 80 20.34 -14.07 1.77
CA PRO A 80 20.88 -12.83 1.23
C PRO A 80 20.95 -12.79 -0.31
N LEU A 81 21.27 -13.93 -0.94
CA LEU A 81 21.35 -14.07 -2.40
C LEU A 81 19.97 -14.13 -3.06
N LEU A 82 18.93 -14.56 -2.34
CA LEU A 82 17.55 -14.56 -2.82
C LEU A 82 16.90 -13.17 -2.74
N GLU A 83 17.10 -12.44 -1.65
CA GLU A 83 16.42 -11.16 -1.41
C GLU A 83 17.22 -9.95 -1.90
N HIS A 84 18.56 -9.97 -1.83
CA HIS A 84 19.41 -8.83 -2.17
C HIS A 84 20.55 -9.18 -3.17
N PRO A 85 20.30 -9.92 -4.27
CA PRO A 85 21.33 -10.32 -5.22
C PRO A 85 22.04 -9.14 -5.89
N THR A 86 21.34 -8.04 -6.18
CA THR A 86 21.92 -6.85 -6.83
C THR A 86 22.94 -6.12 -5.94
N LEU A 87 22.77 -6.21 -4.61
CA LEU A 87 23.69 -5.60 -3.64
C LEU A 87 24.97 -6.44 -3.49
N LEU A 88 24.85 -7.77 -3.53
CA LEU A 88 25.97 -8.69 -3.37
C LEU A 88 26.73 -8.93 -4.69
N CYS A 89 26.02 -8.98 -5.81
CA CYS A 89 26.56 -9.22 -7.15
C CYS A 89 26.29 -8.02 -8.07
N PRO A 90 27.03 -6.90 -7.92
CA PRO A 90 26.77 -5.67 -8.67
C PRO A 90 27.22 -5.72 -10.14
N SER A 91 28.03 -6.71 -10.53
CA SER A 91 28.56 -6.84 -11.89
C SER A 91 28.31 -8.23 -12.47
N VAL A 92 28.26 -8.31 -13.81
CA VAL A 92 28.09 -9.55 -14.57
C VAL A 92 29.18 -10.58 -14.21
N SER A 93 30.44 -10.15 -14.06
CA SER A 93 31.54 -11.07 -13.73
C SER A 93 31.41 -11.67 -12.33
N VAL A 94 31.05 -10.87 -11.33
CA VAL A 94 30.84 -11.35 -9.96
C VAL A 94 29.62 -12.28 -9.89
N GLY A 95 28.56 -11.96 -10.63
CA GLY A 95 27.38 -12.82 -10.78
C GLY A 95 27.71 -14.17 -11.43
N GLU A 96 28.50 -14.18 -12.51
CA GLU A 96 28.92 -15.41 -13.20
C GLU A 96 29.81 -16.29 -12.31
N GLU A 97 30.81 -15.71 -11.62
CA GLU A 97 31.65 -16.43 -10.67
C GLU A 97 30.85 -17.03 -9.51
N THR A 98 29.92 -16.25 -8.95
CA THR A 98 29.02 -16.70 -7.88
C THR A 98 28.12 -17.84 -8.36
N ALA A 99 27.58 -17.76 -9.57
CA ALA A 99 26.77 -18.82 -10.15
C ALA A 99 27.57 -20.12 -10.38
N LEU A 100 28.80 -20.03 -10.90
CA LEU A 100 29.68 -21.19 -11.06
C LEU A 100 29.99 -21.87 -9.71
N GLU A 101 30.24 -21.07 -8.68
CA GLU A 101 30.49 -21.56 -7.32
C GLU A 101 29.25 -22.25 -6.72
N LEU A 102 28.07 -21.64 -6.86
CA LEU A 102 26.81 -22.26 -6.41
C LEU A 102 26.46 -23.53 -7.20
N MET A 103 26.74 -23.59 -8.51
CA MET A 103 26.59 -24.82 -9.30
C MET A 103 27.55 -25.92 -8.83
N SER A 104 28.77 -25.55 -8.42
CA SER A 104 29.71 -26.48 -7.80
C SER A 104 29.15 -27.05 -6.50
N VAL A 105 28.63 -26.19 -5.61
CA VAL A 105 27.97 -26.62 -4.36
C VAL A 105 26.76 -27.51 -4.65
N PHE A 106 25.96 -27.19 -5.66
CA PHE A 106 24.83 -28.03 -6.08
C PHE A 106 25.27 -29.42 -6.57
N SER A 107 26.38 -29.53 -7.30
CA SER A 107 26.90 -30.82 -7.76
C SER A 107 27.41 -31.72 -6.62
N GLN A 108 27.91 -31.11 -5.54
CA GLN A 108 28.46 -31.80 -4.36
C GLN A 108 27.37 -32.16 -3.34
N CYS A 109 26.23 -31.47 -3.38
CA CYS A 109 25.14 -31.64 -2.43
C CYS A 109 24.42 -33.00 -2.62
N PRO A 110 24.24 -33.81 -1.56
CA PRO A 110 23.64 -35.14 -1.68
C PRO A 110 22.17 -35.06 -2.12
N LEU A 111 21.67 -36.09 -2.83
CA LEU A 111 20.27 -36.14 -3.29
C LEU A 111 19.23 -36.16 -2.15
N LYS A 112 19.65 -36.42 -0.91
CA LYS A 112 18.79 -36.47 0.28
C LYS A 112 18.41 -35.07 0.81
N SER A 113 19.25 -34.05 0.58
CA SER A 113 19.04 -32.68 1.07
C SER A 113 18.22 -31.85 0.07
N LEU A 114 17.01 -32.33 -0.24
CA LEU A 114 16.14 -31.76 -1.27
C LEU A 114 15.83 -30.28 -1.05
N VAL A 115 15.58 -29.88 0.20
CA VAL A 115 15.28 -28.48 0.54
C VAL A 115 16.45 -27.57 0.16
N LEU A 116 17.69 -27.96 0.50
CA LEU A 116 18.89 -27.19 0.15
C LEU A 116 19.08 -27.13 -1.36
N ARG A 117 18.88 -28.25 -2.08
CA ARG A 117 18.97 -28.28 -3.55
C ARG A 117 17.94 -27.35 -4.21
N CYS A 118 16.69 -27.33 -3.74
CA CYS A 118 15.68 -26.39 -4.23
C CYS A 118 16.09 -24.93 -3.99
N HIS A 119 16.55 -24.58 -2.78
CA HIS A 119 16.99 -23.22 -2.47
C HIS A 119 18.23 -22.80 -3.28
N LEU A 120 19.14 -23.73 -3.58
CA LEU A 120 20.29 -23.48 -4.47
C LEU A 120 19.84 -23.14 -5.89
N LEU A 121 18.85 -23.85 -6.45
CA LEU A 121 18.31 -23.54 -7.77
C LEU A 121 17.65 -22.15 -7.81
N LEU A 122 16.88 -21.81 -6.77
CA LEU A 122 16.27 -20.49 -6.65
C LEU A 122 17.33 -19.39 -6.55
N ALA A 123 18.35 -19.57 -5.70
CA ALA A 123 19.42 -18.59 -5.52
C ALA A 123 20.25 -18.42 -6.81
N LEU A 124 20.57 -19.52 -7.51
CA LEU A 124 21.22 -19.48 -8.82
C LEU A 124 20.41 -18.66 -9.83
N THR A 125 19.11 -18.91 -9.89
CA THR A 125 18.20 -18.18 -10.80
C THR A 125 18.15 -16.70 -10.46
N SER A 126 17.99 -16.34 -9.18
CA SER A 126 17.99 -14.94 -8.71
C SER A 126 19.29 -14.23 -9.02
N VAL A 127 20.45 -14.84 -8.75
CA VAL A 127 21.76 -14.26 -9.02
C VAL A 127 21.95 -14.02 -10.52
N LEU A 128 21.67 -15.02 -11.37
CA LEU A 128 21.86 -14.92 -12.81
C LEU A 128 20.96 -13.85 -13.46
N ILE A 129 19.70 -13.74 -13.01
CA ILE A 129 18.76 -12.73 -13.50
C ILE A 129 19.18 -11.33 -13.03
N CYS A 130 19.39 -11.15 -11.73
CA CYS A 130 19.64 -9.83 -11.13
C CYS A 130 21.01 -9.24 -11.48
N SER A 131 22.02 -10.07 -11.77
CA SER A 131 23.35 -9.62 -12.23
C SER A 131 23.44 -9.41 -13.75
N SER A 132 22.33 -9.57 -14.49
CA SER A 132 22.25 -9.48 -15.95
C SER A 132 23.11 -10.49 -16.75
N CYS A 133 23.65 -11.52 -16.10
CA CYS A 133 24.38 -12.63 -16.73
C CYS A 133 23.58 -13.34 -17.84
N VAL A 134 22.26 -13.35 -17.67
CA VAL A 134 21.28 -13.89 -18.61
C VAL A 134 21.23 -13.06 -19.92
N ASN A 135 21.30 -11.74 -19.83
CA ASN A 135 21.35 -10.83 -20.98
C ASN A 135 22.71 -10.86 -21.70
N SER A 136 23.79 -11.09 -20.95
CA SER A 136 25.15 -11.17 -21.51
C SER A 136 25.52 -12.55 -22.07
N HIS A 137 24.58 -13.51 -22.07
CA HIS A 137 24.79 -14.88 -22.61
C HIS A 137 26.04 -15.57 -22.06
N THR A 138 26.24 -15.45 -20.74
CA THR A 138 27.36 -16.04 -20.03
C THR A 138 27.37 -17.57 -20.11
N SER A 139 28.57 -18.16 -19.99
CA SER A 139 28.75 -19.61 -20.03
C SER A 139 28.02 -20.31 -18.88
N ALA A 140 28.07 -19.72 -17.68
CA ALA A 140 27.38 -20.23 -16.51
C ALA A 140 25.86 -20.27 -16.69
N CYS A 141 25.28 -19.32 -17.43
CA CYS A 141 23.85 -19.30 -17.70
C CYS A 141 23.43 -20.41 -18.67
N GLN A 142 24.25 -20.71 -19.68
CA GLN A 142 24.05 -21.85 -20.59
C GLN A 142 24.12 -23.18 -19.84
N ASP A 143 25.17 -23.38 -19.06
CA ASP A 143 25.36 -24.60 -18.25
C ASP A 143 24.20 -24.80 -17.26
N PHE A 144 23.73 -23.72 -16.64
CA PHE A 144 22.61 -23.76 -15.71
C PHE A 144 21.28 -24.09 -16.41
N LEU A 145 21.02 -23.55 -17.60
CA LEU A 145 19.83 -23.88 -18.37
C LEU A 145 19.82 -25.34 -18.82
N ASP A 146 20.96 -25.86 -19.29
CA ASP A 146 21.10 -27.26 -19.64
C ASP A 146 20.83 -28.16 -18.42
N LEU A 147 21.36 -27.79 -17.25
CA LEU A 147 21.09 -28.48 -15.99
C LEU A 147 19.60 -28.47 -15.64
N LEU A 148 18.93 -27.32 -15.69
CA LEU A 148 17.50 -27.19 -15.42
C LEU A 148 16.66 -28.05 -16.38
N PHE A 149 16.99 -28.06 -17.67
CA PHE A 149 16.30 -28.88 -18.66
C PHE A 149 16.51 -30.37 -18.47
N GLN A 150 17.73 -30.81 -18.15
CA GLN A 150 18.01 -32.21 -17.83
C GLN A 150 17.18 -32.67 -16.62
N MET A 151 17.11 -31.84 -15.58
CA MET A 151 16.27 -32.13 -14.41
C MET A 151 14.78 -32.17 -14.76
N ALA A 152 14.30 -31.28 -15.62
CA ALA A 152 12.91 -31.27 -16.06
C ALA A 152 12.56 -32.48 -16.97
N GLN A 153 13.52 -33.06 -17.70
CA GLN A 153 13.30 -34.20 -18.60
C GLN A 153 13.39 -35.57 -17.91
N ASP A 154 13.98 -35.65 -16.72
CA ASP A 154 14.15 -36.91 -15.99
C ASP A 154 12.82 -37.41 -15.37
N THR A 155 11.94 -37.93 -16.24
CA THR A 155 10.65 -38.51 -15.88
C THR A 155 10.76 -39.95 -15.35
N ASN A 156 11.94 -40.56 -15.42
CA ASN A 156 12.13 -42.00 -15.16
C ASN A 156 12.39 -42.33 -13.69
N ASN A 157 12.64 -41.34 -12.84
CA ASN A 157 12.89 -41.57 -11.42
C ASN A 157 11.56 -41.73 -10.65
N VAL A 158 11.13 -42.98 -10.49
CA VAL A 158 9.94 -43.46 -9.75
C VAL A 158 9.91 -43.02 -8.26
N GLN A 159 10.96 -42.36 -7.77
CA GLN A 159 11.02 -41.87 -6.40
C GLN A 159 10.30 -40.53 -6.27
N ALA A 160 9.12 -40.54 -5.65
CA ALA A 160 8.33 -39.35 -5.28
C ALA A 160 9.14 -38.26 -4.54
N ALA A 161 10.29 -38.61 -3.96
CA ALA A 161 11.21 -37.70 -3.29
C ALA A 161 11.83 -36.63 -4.23
N VAL A 162 11.95 -36.88 -5.54
CA VAL A 162 12.60 -35.91 -6.48
C VAL A 162 11.59 -34.94 -7.11
N LEU A 163 10.29 -35.13 -6.86
CA LEU A 163 9.22 -34.27 -7.41
C LEU A 163 9.41 -32.78 -7.06
N PRO A 164 9.74 -32.38 -5.81
CA PRO A 164 9.93 -30.97 -5.48
C PRO A 164 11.08 -30.33 -6.27
N LEU A 165 12.16 -31.09 -6.52
CA LEU A 165 13.30 -30.59 -7.28
C LEU A 165 12.94 -30.34 -8.75
N ARG A 166 12.16 -31.23 -9.36
CA ARG A 166 11.62 -31.05 -10.72
C ARG A 166 10.65 -29.87 -10.80
N ALA A 167 9.78 -29.70 -9.79
CA ALA A 167 8.90 -28.54 -9.69
C ALA A 167 9.70 -27.24 -9.64
N THR A 168 10.69 -27.15 -8.75
CA THR A 168 11.55 -25.98 -8.61
C THR A 168 12.33 -25.71 -9.89
N ALA A 169 12.81 -26.74 -10.59
CA ALA A 169 13.47 -26.56 -11.88
C ALA A 169 12.52 -25.94 -12.93
N CYS A 170 11.27 -26.41 -13.00
CA CYS A 170 10.24 -25.82 -13.87
C CYS A 170 9.90 -24.38 -13.48
N ASP A 171 9.85 -24.06 -12.19
CA ASP A 171 9.64 -22.69 -11.71
C ASP A 171 10.83 -21.78 -12.07
N CYS A 172 12.07 -22.27 -11.93
CA CYS A 172 13.28 -21.54 -12.35
C CYS A 172 13.27 -21.27 -13.87
N LEU A 173 12.91 -22.27 -14.68
CA LEU A 173 12.73 -22.10 -16.13
C LEU A 173 11.63 -21.09 -16.46
N ARG A 174 10.56 -21.06 -15.67
CA ARG A 174 9.45 -20.11 -15.84
C ARG A 174 9.90 -18.68 -15.56
N GLU A 175 10.69 -18.47 -14.50
CA GLU A 175 11.27 -17.16 -14.19
C GLU A 175 12.26 -16.71 -15.27
N LEU A 176 13.12 -17.61 -15.76
CA LEU A 176 14.04 -17.30 -16.87
C LEU A 176 13.30 -16.92 -18.15
N GLU A 177 12.23 -17.62 -18.50
CA GLU A 177 11.36 -17.29 -19.65
C GLU A 177 10.56 -15.99 -19.42
N ALA A 178 10.22 -15.64 -18.17
CA ALA A 178 9.57 -14.37 -17.86
C ALA A 178 10.52 -13.18 -18.02
N CYS A 179 11.79 -13.34 -17.66
CA CYS A 179 12.82 -12.31 -17.82
C CYS A 179 13.37 -12.22 -19.25
N LEU A 180 13.49 -13.35 -19.96
CA LEU A 180 13.87 -13.46 -21.36
C LEU A 180 12.75 -14.12 -22.18
N PRO A 181 11.76 -13.35 -22.66
CA PRO A 181 10.69 -13.91 -23.47
C PRO A 181 11.25 -14.51 -24.77
N GLY A 182 10.95 -15.78 -25.03
CA GLY A 182 11.34 -16.52 -26.23
C GLY A 182 12.46 -17.53 -26.06
N LEU A 183 13.11 -17.60 -24.89
CA LEU A 183 14.19 -18.55 -24.61
C LEU A 183 13.79 -20.00 -24.92
N LEU A 184 12.56 -20.37 -24.54
CA LEU A 184 11.99 -21.71 -24.67
C LEU A 184 11.14 -21.92 -25.93
N SER A 185 11.08 -20.92 -26.82
CA SER A 185 10.24 -20.98 -28.03
C SER A 185 10.58 -22.16 -28.96
N GLN A 186 11.84 -22.62 -28.93
CA GLN A 186 12.34 -23.77 -29.71
C GLN A 186 12.10 -25.15 -29.08
N ARG A 187 11.48 -25.21 -27.89
CA ARG A 187 11.25 -26.44 -27.11
C ARG A 187 9.77 -26.69 -26.81
N LEU A 188 8.86 -26.02 -27.51
CA LEU A 188 7.42 -26.07 -27.19
C LEU A 188 6.83 -27.47 -27.34
N GLU A 189 7.23 -28.23 -28.37
CA GLU A 189 6.76 -29.60 -28.58
C GLU A 189 7.25 -30.53 -27.47
N LEU A 190 8.53 -30.41 -27.09
CA LEU A 190 9.10 -31.16 -25.98
C LEU A 190 8.37 -30.87 -24.67
N LEU A 191 8.09 -29.59 -24.37
CA LEU A 191 7.34 -29.20 -23.16
C LEU A 191 5.89 -29.73 -23.18
N SER A 192 5.23 -29.73 -24.35
CA SER A 192 3.91 -30.33 -24.53
C SER A 192 3.94 -31.84 -24.24
N ASN A 193 4.96 -32.54 -24.74
CA ASN A 193 5.14 -33.97 -24.50
C ASN A 193 5.42 -34.29 -23.03
N LEU A 194 6.20 -33.46 -22.33
CA LEU A 194 6.44 -33.61 -20.89
C LEU A 194 5.15 -33.40 -20.09
N ARG A 195 4.35 -32.39 -20.45
CA ARG A 195 3.04 -32.13 -19.85
C ARG A 195 2.08 -33.32 -19.99
N GLN A 196 2.03 -33.93 -21.19
CA GLN A 196 1.15 -35.08 -21.47
C GLN A 196 1.59 -36.38 -20.79
N LYS A 197 2.90 -36.56 -20.55
CA LYS A 197 3.44 -37.74 -19.87
C LYS A 197 3.28 -37.69 -18.36
N GLU A 198 3.12 -36.48 -17.79
CA GLU A 198 3.11 -36.27 -16.35
C GLU A 198 1.71 -36.44 -15.76
N ASN A 199 1.55 -37.47 -14.91
CA ASN A 199 0.28 -37.79 -14.24
C ASN A 199 0.24 -37.31 -12.77
N SER A 200 1.31 -36.67 -12.27
CA SER A 200 1.41 -36.19 -10.89
C SER A 200 1.01 -34.71 -10.77
N GLY A 201 1.00 -34.17 -9.54
CA GLY A 201 0.78 -32.73 -9.29
C GLY A 201 1.79 -31.80 -9.99
N LEU A 202 2.92 -32.33 -10.50
CA LEU A 202 3.85 -31.59 -11.35
C LEU A 202 3.25 -31.15 -12.68
N HIS A 203 2.14 -31.76 -13.11
CA HIS A 203 1.40 -31.33 -14.29
C HIS A 203 1.12 -29.81 -14.27
N GLN A 204 0.78 -29.24 -13.11
CA GLN A 204 0.56 -27.79 -12.97
C GLN A 204 1.81 -26.97 -13.32
N ALA A 205 2.99 -27.40 -12.91
CA ALA A 205 4.25 -26.71 -13.15
C ALA A 205 4.63 -26.75 -14.65
N TYR A 206 4.44 -27.89 -15.30
CA TYR A 206 4.65 -28.05 -16.75
C TYR A 206 3.64 -27.27 -17.57
N THR A 207 2.36 -27.28 -17.18
CA THR A 207 1.31 -26.51 -17.85
C THR A 207 1.61 -25.02 -17.77
N GLY A 208 1.96 -24.50 -16.59
CA GLY A 208 2.36 -23.10 -16.44
C GLY A 208 3.59 -22.70 -17.28
N LEU A 209 4.61 -23.56 -17.33
CA LEU A 209 5.82 -23.33 -18.13
C LEU A 209 5.52 -23.33 -19.64
N HIS A 210 4.81 -24.36 -20.12
CA HIS A 210 4.44 -24.50 -21.52
C HIS A 210 3.57 -23.33 -22.00
N THR A 211 2.56 -22.93 -21.23
CA THR A 211 1.69 -21.80 -21.60
C THR A 211 2.44 -20.47 -21.61
N LEU A 212 3.36 -20.23 -20.67
CA LEU A 212 4.19 -19.02 -20.68
C LEU A 212 5.10 -18.97 -21.92
N ALA A 213 5.82 -20.06 -22.20
CA ALA A 213 6.68 -20.17 -23.37
C ALA A 213 5.88 -20.01 -24.68
N LEU A 214 4.70 -20.63 -24.77
CA LEU A 214 3.79 -20.49 -25.91
C LEU A 214 3.35 -19.03 -26.10
N ARG A 215 2.92 -18.36 -25.03
CA ARG A 215 2.51 -16.95 -25.06
C ARG A 215 3.64 -16.05 -25.55
N ASN A 216 4.84 -16.22 -25.03
CA ASN A 216 6.00 -15.41 -25.42
C ASN A 216 6.46 -15.70 -26.85
N ALA A 217 6.41 -16.96 -27.28
CA ALA A 217 6.70 -17.32 -28.66
C ALA A 217 5.73 -16.68 -29.65
N VAL A 218 4.42 -16.70 -29.35
CA VAL A 218 3.40 -16.00 -30.15
C VAL A 218 3.63 -14.50 -30.17
N TYR A 219 3.96 -13.89 -29.01
CA TYR A 219 4.28 -12.47 -28.93
C TYR A 219 5.52 -12.08 -29.76
N LEU A 220 6.56 -12.93 -29.79
CA LEU A 220 7.73 -12.66 -30.63
C LEU A 220 7.43 -12.75 -32.13
N LEU A 221 6.53 -13.66 -32.52
CA LEU A 221 6.07 -13.74 -33.91
C LEU A 221 5.28 -12.48 -34.30
N THR A 222 4.47 -11.91 -33.41
CA THR A 222 3.68 -10.70 -33.74
C THR A 222 4.55 -9.46 -33.96
N GLN A 223 5.81 -9.47 -33.48
CA GLN A 223 6.78 -8.39 -33.64
C GLN A 223 7.63 -8.50 -34.92
N ARG A 224 7.58 -9.63 -35.64
CA ARG A 224 8.37 -9.86 -36.85
C ARG A 224 7.55 -9.54 -38.10
N GLU A 225 8.11 -8.75 -39.00
CA GLU A 225 7.47 -8.46 -40.29
C GLU A 225 7.48 -9.70 -41.20
N GLY A 226 6.34 -10.03 -41.81
CA GLY A 226 6.23 -11.12 -42.80
C GLY A 226 5.97 -12.52 -42.24
N THR A 227 5.81 -12.69 -40.92
CA THR A 227 5.52 -14.01 -40.32
C THR A 227 4.06 -14.42 -40.53
N GLY A 228 3.85 -15.69 -40.89
CA GLY A 228 2.52 -16.25 -41.17
C GLY A 228 2.21 -17.53 -40.39
N ALA A 229 1.19 -18.26 -40.86
CA ALA A 229 0.75 -19.53 -40.25
C ALA A 229 1.83 -20.63 -40.31
N GLY A 230 2.71 -20.60 -41.32
CA GLY A 230 3.82 -21.55 -41.46
C GLY A 230 4.87 -21.39 -40.36
N ASP A 231 5.21 -20.16 -39.99
CA ASP A 231 6.19 -19.88 -38.93
C ASP A 231 5.62 -20.24 -37.55
N LEU A 232 4.34 -19.98 -37.33
CA LEU A 232 3.63 -20.42 -36.13
C LEU A 232 3.69 -21.95 -36.00
N LYS A 233 3.41 -22.68 -37.08
CA LYS A 233 3.51 -24.14 -37.11
C LYS A 233 4.94 -24.63 -36.85
N ALA A 234 5.95 -24.00 -37.46
CA ALA A 234 7.35 -24.36 -37.25
C ALA A 234 7.78 -24.16 -35.78
N VAL A 235 7.32 -23.09 -35.14
CA VAL A 235 7.58 -22.81 -33.72
C VAL A 235 6.87 -23.82 -32.82
N LEU A 236 5.62 -24.18 -33.12
CA LEU A 236 4.87 -25.19 -32.35
C LEU A 236 5.49 -26.59 -32.46
N ALA A 237 6.06 -26.94 -33.60
CA ALA A 237 6.71 -28.23 -33.88
C ALA A 237 8.22 -28.24 -33.55
N SER A 238 8.72 -27.23 -32.85
CA SER A 238 10.14 -27.13 -32.53
C SER A 238 10.51 -27.91 -31.26
N SER A 239 11.58 -28.70 -31.37
CA SER A 239 12.11 -29.54 -30.29
C SER A 239 13.61 -29.33 -30.00
N GLU A 240 14.32 -28.51 -30.78
CA GLU A 240 15.79 -28.39 -30.75
C GLU A 240 16.28 -26.96 -30.45
N GLY A 241 17.19 -26.84 -29.46
CA GLY A 241 17.92 -25.60 -29.18
C GLY A 241 17.31 -24.67 -28.11
N PHE A 242 18.02 -23.58 -27.82
CA PHE A 242 17.55 -22.43 -27.05
C PHE A 242 17.74 -21.18 -27.91
N VAL A 243 16.73 -20.29 -27.93
CA VAL A 243 16.86 -19.02 -28.64
C VAL A 243 17.55 -18.02 -27.72
N TRP A 244 18.88 -17.98 -27.80
CA TRP A 244 19.66 -16.85 -27.33
C TRP A 244 19.54 -15.75 -28.38
N GLY A 245 18.85 -14.65 -28.05
CA GLY A 245 18.49 -13.66 -29.04
C GLY A 245 19.70 -13.06 -29.76
N GLU A 246 19.76 -13.22 -31.08
CA GLU A 246 20.35 -12.20 -31.94
C GLU A 246 19.53 -10.92 -31.74
N ARG A 247 20.05 -9.99 -30.93
CA ARG A 247 19.45 -8.67 -30.75
C ARG A 247 20.52 -7.61 -30.53
N ALA A 248 21.17 -7.22 -31.62
CA ALA A 248 21.77 -5.91 -31.73
C ALA A 248 20.64 -4.86 -31.89
N ASP A 249 20.72 -3.79 -31.10
CA ASP A 249 20.19 -2.46 -31.44
C ASP A 249 18.68 -2.18 -31.37
N THR A 250 17.94 -2.73 -30.40
CA THR A 250 16.69 -2.08 -29.95
C THR A 250 16.77 -1.72 -28.47
N ALA A 251 17.53 -0.66 -28.19
CA ALA A 251 17.56 0.05 -26.92
C ALA A 251 16.23 0.78 -26.68
N SER A 252 15.16 0.04 -26.35
CA SER A 252 13.98 0.50 -25.59
C SER A 252 12.86 -0.55 -25.66
N LEU A 253 13.15 -1.82 -25.33
CA LEU A 253 12.07 -2.65 -24.80
C LEU A 253 11.78 -2.12 -23.40
N ASP A 254 10.91 -1.14 -23.36
CA ASP A 254 10.38 -0.52 -22.17
C ASP A 254 9.84 -1.65 -21.28
N MET A 255 10.54 -1.95 -20.17
CA MET A 255 10.06 -2.91 -19.16
C MET A 255 8.65 -2.54 -18.67
N SER A 256 8.26 -1.28 -18.84
CA SER A 256 6.91 -0.72 -18.70
C SER A 256 5.87 -1.33 -19.68
N LEU A 257 6.24 -1.73 -20.91
CA LEU A 257 5.32 -2.38 -21.87
C LEU A 257 5.12 -3.87 -21.59
N LEU A 258 6.16 -4.55 -21.09
CA LEU A 258 6.03 -5.94 -20.58
C LEU A 258 5.27 -5.96 -19.23
N SER A 259 5.47 -4.93 -18.40
CA SER A 259 4.68 -4.60 -17.22
C SER A 259 3.21 -4.31 -17.57
N ALA A 260 2.92 -3.56 -18.64
CA ALA A 260 1.56 -3.27 -19.10
C ALA A 260 0.82 -4.53 -19.59
N LEU A 261 1.55 -5.52 -20.13
CA LEU A 261 0.99 -6.84 -20.45
C LEU A 261 0.83 -7.75 -19.21
N THR A 262 1.55 -7.46 -18.11
CA THR A 262 1.44 -8.17 -16.82
C THR A 262 0.55 -7.47 -15.80
N LEU A 263 0.14 -6.22 -16.02
CA LEU A 263 -0.87 -5.48 -15.26
C LEU A 263 -1.73 -4.62 -16.20
N GLY A 264 -2.94 -5.10 -16.48
CA GLY A 264 -4.14 -4.26 -16.67
C GLY A 264 -4.00 -3.00 -17.53
N LEU A 265 -4.12 -3.18 -18.83
CA LEU A 265 -5.01 -2.47 -19.75
C LEU A 265 -4.76 -3.13 -21.10
N MET A 266 -5.79 -3.74 -21.69
CA MET A 266 -5.68 -4.22 -23.08
C MET A 266 -5.64 -2.99 -23.99
N GLY A 267 -4.48 -2.33 -24.01
CA GLY A 267 -4.10 -1.42 -25.07
C GLY A 267 -4.00 -2.18 -26.39
N ARG A 268 -3.40 -1.57 -27.41
CA ARG A 268 -3.29 -2.15 -28.75
C ARG A 268 -2.43 -3.42 -28.73
N VAL A 269 -3.05 -4.58 -28.53
CA VAL A 269 -2.37 -5.89 -28.57
C VAL A 269 -1.84 -6.12 -29.99
N PRO A 270 -0.56 -6.46 -30.18
CA PRO A 270 -0.02 -6.74 -31.51
C PRO A 270 -0.68 -8.01 -32.06
N THR A 271 -1.19 -7.94 -33.29
CA THR A 271 -1.92 -9.03 -33.93
C THR A 271 -1.07 -9.75 -34.98
N LEU A 272 -1.08 -11.08 -34.93
CA LEU A 272 -0.46 -11.93 -35.93
C LEU A 272 -1.45 -12.14 -37.09
N GLN A 273 -1.05 -11.76 -38.30
CA GLN A 273 -1.83 -11.98 -39.52
C GLN A 273 -1.71 -13.45 -39.95
N THR A 274 -2.36 -14.35 -39.21
CA THR A 274 -2.54 -15.74 -39.65
C THR A 274 -3.82 -15.85 -40.47
N GLY A 275 -3.76 -16.53 -41.61
CA GLY A 275 -4.98 -16.99 -42.29
C GLY A 275 -5.77 -17.99 -41.42
N PRO A 276 -6.87 -18.59 -41.92
CA PRO A 276 -7.70 -19.53 -41.16
C PRO A 276 -6.98 -20.83 -40.71
N ASP A 277 -5.75 -21.06 -41.20
CA ASP A 277 -4.96 -22.27 -40.95
C ASP A 277 -4.18 -22.23 -39.62
N SER A 278 -4.92 -22.26 -38.51
CA SER A 278 -4.39 -22.34 -37.13
C SER A 278 -4.87 -23.59 -36.38
N LYS A 279 -5.00 -24.72 -37.10
CA LYS A 279 -5.54 -25.99 -36.54
C LYS A 279 -4.74 -26.52 -35.35
N GLU A 280 -3.42 -26.49 -35.44
CA GLU A 280 -2.53 -27.00 -34.38
C GLU A 280 -2.62 -26.15 -33.11
N LEU A 281 -2.58 -24.82 -33.24
CA LEU A 281 -2.79 -23.91 -32.10
C LEU A 281 -4.17 -24.15 -31.48
N ARG A 282 -5.22 -24.26 -32.29
CA ARG A 282 -6.57 -24.56 -31.80
C ARG A 282 -6.63 -25.85 -30.99
N SER A 283 -6.03 -26.94 -31.49
CA SER A 283 -5.98 -28.21 -30.74
C SER A 283 -5.19 -28.11 -29.44
N LEU A 284 -4.08 -27.37 -29.42
CA LEU A 284 -3.28 -27.16 -28.22
C LEU A 284 -4.04 -26.34 -27.16
N LEU A 285 -4.72 -25.27 -27.58
CA LEU A 285 -5.56 -24.45 -26.69
C LEU A 285 -6.73 -25.26 -26.13
N SER A 286 -7.41 -26.07 -26.97
CA SER A 286 -8.48 -26.96 -26.51
C SER A 286 -7.98 -27.98 -25.49
N SER A 287 -6.84 -28.61 -25.74
CA SER A 287 -6.21 -29.55 -24.79
C SER A 287 -5.82 -28.86 -23.46
N LEU A 288 -5.27 -27.65 -23.49
CA LEU A 288 -4.97 -26.88 -22.27
C LEU A 288 -6.23 -26.50 -21.49
N LEU A 289 -7.32 -26.20 -22.18
CA LEU A 289 -8.61 -25.89 -21.56
C LEU A 289 -9.26 -27.13 -20.95
N GLU A 290 -9.14 -28.28 -21.61
CA GLU A 290 -9.52 -29.57 -21.04
C GLU A 290 -8.70 -29.84 -19.77
N ASP A 291 -7.37 -29.68 -19.79
CA ASP A 291 -6.52 -29.90 -18.61
C ASP A 291 -6.77 -28.89 -17.46
N SER A 292 -7.47 -27.78 -17.72
CA SER A 292 -7.67 -26.69 -16.76
C SER A 292 -8.43 -27.07 -15.48
N TYR A 293 -9.24 -28.14 -15.49
CA TYR A 293 -9.96 -28.59 -14.28
C TYR A 293 -9.07 -29.35 -13.29
N LEU A 294 -7.91 -29.83 -13.74
CA LEU A 294 -6.94 -30.54 -12.89
C LEU A 294 -6.07 -29.58 -12.06
N LEU A 295 -6.17 -28.28 -12.34
CA LEU A 295 -5.34 -27.24 -11.77
C LEU A 295 -5.96 -26.61 -10.51
N THR A 296 -5.12 -26.11 -9.61
CA THR A 296 -5.57 -25.25 -8.50
C THR A 296 -6.21 -23.95 -9.01
N SER A 297 -7.12 -23.34 -8.25
CA SER A 297 -7.86 -22.13 -8.70
C SER A 297 -6.93 -20.99 -9.14
N LEU A 298 -5.83 -20.77 -8.42
CA LEU A 298 -4.81 -19.77 -8.78
C LEU A 298 -4.09 -20.10 -10.10
N SER A 299 -3.67 -21.35 -10.29
CA SER A 299 -2.96 -21.74 -11.50
C SER A 299 -3.88 -21.84 -12.71
N GLN A 300 -5.13 -22.24 -12.50
CA GLN A 300 -6.18 -22.17 -13.51
C GLN A 300 -6.42 -20.71 -13.95
N ALA A 301 -6.53 -19.77 -13.01
CA ALA A 301 -6.66 -18.34 -13.31
C ALA A 301 -5.46 -17.83 -14.12
N ALA A 302 -4.23 -18.19 -13.72
CA ALA A 302 -3.01 -17.82 -14.44
C ALA A 302 -2.96 -18.40 -15.86
N LEU A 303 -3.33 -19.67 -16.03
CA LEU A 303 -3.45 -20.33 -17.34
C LEU A 303 -4.45 -19.58 -18.21
N LEU A 304 -5.68 -19.40 -17.73
CA LEU A 304 -6.76 -18.74 -18.47
C LEU A 304 -6.38 -17.31 -18.89
N ARG A 305 -5.75 -16.54 -18.00
CA ARG A 305 -5.20 -15.21 -18.33
C ARG A 305 -4.23 -15.26 -19.51
N ARG A 306 -3.27 -16.19 -19.50
CA ARG A 306 -2.30 -16.33 -20.60
C ARG A 306 -2.94 -16.80 -21.90
N LEU A 307 -3.96 -17.65 -21.84
CA LEU A 307 -4.74 -18.06 -23.01
C LEU A 307 -5.53 -16.89 -23.61
N VAL A 308 -6.08 -16.00 -22.79
CA VAL A 308 -6.73 -14.76 -23.23
C VAL A 308 -5.73 -13.88 -23.99
N GLU A 309 -4.52 -13.70 -23.47
CA GLU A 309 -3.45 -12.95 -24.14
C GLU A 309 -3.07 -13.57 -25.51
N ILE A 310 -2.93 -14.89 -25.60
CA ILE A 310 -2.62 -15.59 -26.85
C ILE A 310 -3.72 -15.39 -27.90
N LEU A 311 -4.99 -15.53 -27.50
CA LEU A 311 -6.12 -15.38 -28.42
C LEU A 311 -6.32 -13.94 -28.87
N ALA A 312 -6.02 -12.97 -28.03
CA ALA A 312 -6.00 -11.56 -28.42
C ALA A 312 -4.91 -11.26 -29.46
N MET A 313 -3.76 -11.94 -29.39
CA MET A 313 -2.68 -11.83 -30.38
C MET A 313 -2.98 -12.57 -31.69
N VAL A 314 -3.80 -13.63 -31.66
CA VAL A 314 -4.10 -14.48 -32.83
C VAL A 314 -5.60 -14.47 -33.14
N PRO A 315 -6.12 -13.44 -33.84
CA PRO A 315 -7.56 -13.30 -34.11
C PRO A 315 -8.13 -14.39 -35.03
N ALA A 316 -7.29 -15.18 -35.71
CA ALA A 316 -7.72 -16.31 -36.54
C ALA A 316 -8.38 -17.46 -35.74
N VAL A 317 -8.20 -17.51 -34.42
CA VAL A 317 -8.85 -18.48 -33.54
C VAL A 317 -10.01 -17.80 -32.81
N SER A 318 -11.23 -18.33 -32.99
CA SER A 318 -12.41 -17.76 -32.34
C SER A 318 -12.36 -17.92 -30.81
N PRO A 319 -12.71 -16.88 -30.02
CA PRO A 319 -12.77 -16.96 -28.56
C PRO A 319 -13.86 -17.91 -28.04
N THR A 320 -14.75 -18.39 -28.91
CA THR A 320 -15.81 -19.37 -28.57
C THR A 320 -15.28 -20.68 -27.98
N ILE A 321 -13.99 -21.00 -28.12
CA ILE A 321 -13.34 -22.16 -27.48
C ILE A 321 -13.49 -22.08 -25.94
N PHE A 322 -13.55 -20.88 -25.35
CA PHE A 322 -13.79 -20.72 -23.93
C PHE A 322 -15.21 -21.05 -23.49
N ARG A 323 -16.21 -21.16 -24.37
CA ARG A 323 -17.63 -21.32 -23.96
C ARG A 323 -17.88 -22.53 -23.08
N ALA A 324 -17.26 -23.67 -23.39
CA ALA A 324 -17.41 -24.88 -22.59
C ALA A 324 -16.93 -24.66 -21.14
N GLN A 325 -15.84 -23.90 -20.98
CA GLN A 325 -15.25 -23.59 -19.70
C GLN A 325 -15.97 -22.43 -18.99
N LEU A 326 -16.53 -21.49 -19.74
CA LEU A 326 -17.24 -20.32 -19.23
C LEU A 326 -18.44 -20.73 -18.36
N LEU A 327 -19.23 -21.73 -18.80
CA LEU A 327 -20.36 -22.25 -18.02
C LEU A 327 -19.95 -22.72 -16.61
N ARG A 328 -18.75 -23.31 -16.49
CA ARG A 328 -18.17 -23.71 -15.20
C ARG A 328 -17.69 -22.51 -14.40
N LEU A 329 -16.98 -21.57 -15.04
CA LEU A 329 -16.42 -20.37 -14.40
C LEU A 329 -17.50 -19.43 -13.86
N LEU A 330 -18.60 -19.27 -14.60
CA LEU A 330 -19.78 -18.54 -14.17
C LEU A 330 -20.38 -19.11 -12.89
N GLY A 331 -20.05 -20.36 -12.53
CA GLY A 331 -20.44 -21.09 -11.32
C GLY A 331 -19.53 -20.89 -10.09
N THR A 332 -18.40 -20.18 -10.20
CA THR A 332 -17.34 -20.16 -9.16
C THR A 332 -17.44 -19.04 -8.13
N CYS A 333 -17.06 -19.32 -6.88
CA CYS A 333 -16.97 -18.33 -5.79
C CYS A 333 -15.53 -17.87 -5.51
N GLU A 334 -14.55 -18.48 -6.21
CA GLU A 334 -13.13 -18.16 -6.10
C GLU A 334 -12.83 -16.81 -6.79
N VAL A 335 -12.27 -15.87 -6.03
CA VAL A 335 -11.97 -14.50 -6.48
C VAL A 335 -11.12 -14.50 -7.74
N CYS A 336 -10.06 -15.32 -7.78
CA CYS A 336 -9.12 -15.38 -8.90
C CYS A 336 -9.81 -15.81 -10.22
N LEU A 337 -10.73 -16.78 -10.15
CA LEU A 337 -11.43 -17.30 -11.33
C LEU A 337 -12.51 -16.33 -11.82
N LEU A 338 -13.22 -15.67 -10.90
CA LEU A 338 -14.18 -14.64 -11.27
C LEU A 338 -13.49 -13.44 -11.92
N HIS A 339 -12.35 -13.00 -11.37
CA HIS A 339 -11.57 -11.91 -11.94
C HIS A 339 -11.08 -12.20 -13.36
N VAL A 340 -10.62 -13.43 -13.62
CA VAL A 340 -10.23 -13.83 -14.98
C VAL A 340 -11.44 -13.92 -15.92
N THR A 341 -12.62 -14.25 -15.41
CA THR A 341 -13.87 -14.20 -16.20
C THR A 341 -14.21 -12.76 -16.60
N LEU A 342 -14.02 -11.80 -15.70
CA LEU A 342 -14.14 -10.36 -16.01
C LEU A 342 -13.08 -9.91 -17.01
N LEU A 343 -11.85 -10.43 -16.92
CA LEU A 343 -10.81 -10.16 -17.92
C LEU A 343 -11.20 -10.71 -19.30
N MET A 344 -11.75 -11.93 -19.38
CA MET A 344 -12.28 -12.48 -20.63
C MET A 344 -13.39 -11.60 -21.20
N LYS A 345 -14.26 -11.07 -20.34
CA LYS A 345 -15.31 -10.13 -20.73
C LYS A 345 -14.72 -8.86 -21.31
N ALA A 346 -13.73 -8.27 -20.65
CA ALA A 346 -13.04 -7.07 -21.14
C ALA A 346 -12.32 -7.30 -22.48
N ALA A 347 -11.76 -8.50 -22.70
CA ALA A 347 -11.00 -8.81 -23.91
C ALA A 347 -11.87 -9.16 -25.14
N PHE A 348 -12.97 -9.88 -24.94
CA PHE A 348 -13.73 -10.49 -26.05
C PHE A 348 -15.19 -10.03 -26.16
N THR A 349 -15.74 -9.40 -25.11
CA THR A 349 -17.08 -8.82 -25.07
C THR A 349 -18.14 -9.65 -25.81
N ASP A 350 -18.73 -9.13 -26.89
CA ASP A 350 -19.85 -9.71 -27.65
C ASP A 350 -19.48 -11.00 -28.40
N SER A 351 -18.18 -11.23 -28.63
CA SER A 351 -17.72 -12.44 -29.33
C SER A 351 -17.78 -13.69 -28.46
N LEU A 352 -17.80 -13.53 -27.13
CA LEU A 352 -17.85 -14.61 -26.16
C LEU A 352 -19.11 -14.57 -25.29
N PHE A 353 -19.48 -13.41 -24.76
CA PHE A 353 -20.58 -13.22 -23.82
C PHE A 353 -21.85 -12.76 -24.52
N SER A 354 -22.98 -13.33 -24.13
CA SER A 354 -24.31 -12.80 -24.46
C SER A 354 -24.77 -11.80 -23.39
N ALA A 355 -25.78 -10.98 -23.71
CA ALA A 355 -26.40 -10.09 -22.72
C ALA A 355 -26.99 -10.85 -21.51
N GLU A 356 -27.44 -12.09 -21.71
CA GLU A 356 -27.91 -12.96 -20.62
C GLU A 356 -26.76 -13.38 -19.69
N ASP A 357 -25.59 -13.70 -20.25
CA ASP A 357 -24.39 -14.05 -19.47
C ASP A 357 -23.88 -12.84 -18.67
N GLU A 358 -23.94 -11.64 -19.25
CA GLU A 358 -23.57 -10.40 -18.56
C GLU A 358 -24.50 -10.09 -17.38
N ALA A 359 -25.82 -10.17 -17.60
CA ALA A 359 -26.81 -9.99 -16.54
C ALA A 359 -26.65 -11.03 -15.43
N PHE A 360 -26.32 -12.28 -15.79
CA PHE A 360 -26.03 -13.33 -14.82
C PHE A 360 -24.75 -13.05 -14.02
N LEU A 361 -23.67 -12.59 -14.67
CA LEU A 361 -22.41 -12.22 -14.02
C LEU A 361 -22.62 -11.08 -13.01
N LEU A 362 -23.37 -10.04 -13.39
CA LEU A 362 -23.72 -8.92 -12.51
C LEU A 362 -24.56 -9.40 -11.32
N LYS A 363 -25.59 -10.21 -11.55
CA LYS A 363 -26.41 -10.79 -10.46
C LYS A 363 -25.56 -11.60 -9.49
N ARG A 364 -24.56 -12.32 -10.00
CA ARG A 364 -23.63 -13.11 -9.17
C ARG A 364 -22.71 -12.21 -8.34
N LEU A 365 -22.11 -11.17 -8.94
CA LEU A 365 -21.29 -10.20 -8.22
C LEU A 365 -22.08 -9.55 -7.07
N VAL A 366 -23.33 -9.16 -7.33
CA VAL A 366 -24.25 -8.64 -6.32
C VAL A 366 -24.45 -9.63 -5.18
N GLY A 367 -24.75 -10.90 -5.49
CA GLY A 367 -24.91 -11.94 -4.47
C GLY A 367 -23.64 -12.21 -3.65
N LEU A 368 -22.48 -12.27 -4.30
CA LEU A 368 -21.20 -12.52 -3.63
C LEU A 368 -20.78 -11.35 -2.73
N SER A 369 -21.05 -10.11 -3.13
CA SER A 369 -20.74 -8.94 -2.29
C SER A 369 -21.53 -8.89 -0.97
N GLN A 370 -22.59 -9.71 -0.82
CA GLN A 370 -23.41 -9.83 0.40
C GLN A 370 -23.14 -11.12 1.18
N HIS A 371 -22.38 -12.05 0.61
CA HIS A 371 -22.29 -13.40 1.17
C HIS A 371 -21.68 -13.38 2.59
N PRO A 372 -22.36 -13.94 3.61
CA PRO A 372 -21.94 -13.78 5.00
C PRO A 372 -20.59 -14.45 5.30
N LEU A 373 -20.28 -15.58 4.64
CA LEU A 373 -19.03 -16.32 4.86
C LEU A 373 -17.79 -15.66 4.22
N LEU A 374 -17.97 -14.64 3.38
CA LEU A 374 -16.85 -13.98 2.72
C LEU A 374 -16.26 -12.87 3.59
N SER A 375 -14.96 -12.70 3.46
CA SER A 375 -14.21 -11.66 4.15
C SER A 375 -14.55 -10.27 3.59
N THR A 376 -14.33 -9.23 4.40
CA THR A 376 -14.49 -7.83 3.97
C THR A 376 -13.70 -7.48 2.70
N PRO A 377 -12.40 -7.83 2.53
CA PRO A 377 -11.68 -7.50 1.31
C PRO A 377 -12.29 -8.14 0.06
N GLU A 378 -12.81 -9.37 0.15
CA GLU A 378 -13.47 -10.04 -0.98
C GLU A 378 -14.79 -9.34 -1.34
N LYS A 379 -15.57 -8.94 -0.33
CA LYS A 379 -16.81 -8.17 -0.55
C LYS A 379 -16.53 -6.82 -1.21
N LEU A 380 -15.49 -6.13 -0.78
CA LEU A 380 -15.05 -4.86 -1.37
C LEU A 380 -14.59 -5.05 -2.81
N PHE A 381 -13.80 -6.11 -3.08
CA PHE A 381 -13.37 -6.47 -4.42
C PHE A 381 -14.57 -6.68 -5.35
N TYR A 382 -15.62 -7.40 -4.92
CA TYR A 382 -16.80 -7.58 -5.77
C TYR A 382 -17.60 -6.31 -6.01
N ILE A 383 -17.67 -5.39 -5.05
CA ILE A 383 -18.29 -4.07 -5.25
C ILE A 383 -17.48 -3.25 -6.26
N ASP A 384 -16.15 -3.29 -6.16
CA ASP A 384 -15.25 -2.62 -7.10
C ASP A 384 -15.38 -3.18 -8.52
N CYS A 385 -15.54 -4.50 -8.67
CA CYS A 385 -15.83 -5.14 -9.95
C CYS A 385 -17.20 -4.74 -10.55
N ILE A 386 -18.18 -4.38 -9.72
CA ILE A 386 -19.49 -3.87 -10.20
C ILE A 386 -19.32 -2.44 -10.72
N LEU A 387 -18.58 -1.60 -10.00
CA LEU A 387 -18.30 -0.21 -10.40
C LEU A 387 -17.51 -0.13 -11.70
N HIS A 388 -16.53 -1.02 -11.88
CA HIS A 388 -15.65 -1.06 -13.04
C HIS A 388 -15.98 -2.21 -13.99
N PHE A 389 -17.27 -2.54 -14.13
CA PHE A 389 -17.67 -3.66 -14.99
C PHE A 389 -17.32 -3.37 -16.47
N PRO A 390 -16.66 -4.31 -17.18
CA PRO A 390 -16.27 -4.12 -18.56
C PRO A 390 -17.46 -4.19 -19.53
N GLU A 391 -18.08 -3.05 -19.78
CA GLU A 391 -19.14 -2.88 -20.78
C GLU A 391 -18.61 -2.39 -22.13
N ASN A 392 -19.35 -2.69 -23.19
CA ASN A 392 -19.11 -2.13 -24.53
C ASN A 392 -19.58 -0.67 -24.58
N ARG A 393 -18.93 0.22 -23.82
CA ARG A 393 -19.19 1.65 -23.93
C ARG A 393 -18.54 2.19 -25.19
N PRO A 394 -19.19 3.10 -25.93
CA PRO A 394 -18.50 3.87 -26.94
C PRO A 394 -17.34 4.64 -26.27
N ILE A 395 -16.18 4.65 -26.93
CA ILE A 395 -14.88 5.19 -26.50
C ILE A 395 -14.92 6.70 -26.13
N SER A 396 -16.09 7.35 -26.15
CA SER A 396 -16.27 8.78 -25.85
C SER A 396 -16.64 9.10 -24.41
N CYS A 397 -16.87 8.12 -23.54
CA CYS A 397 -16.95 8.36 -22.10
C CYS A 397 -15.51 8.35 -21.56
N GLY A 398 -15.03 9.49 -21.05
CA GLY A 398 -13.66 9.60 -20.56
C GLY A 398 -13.36 8.56 -19.47
N ASP A 399 -12.15 8.01 -19.49
CA ASP A 399 -11.59 6.99 -18.57
C ASP A 399 -11.65 7.35 -17.06
N GLY A 400 -12.29 8.47 -16.68
CA GLY A 400 -12.32 9.00 -15.31
C GLY A 400 -13.71 9.08 -14.65
N ASP A 401 -14.81 8.90 -15.38
CA ASP A 401 -16.15 8.97 -14.79
C ASP A 401 -16.61 7.57 -14.36
N GLU A 402 -16.65 7.33 -13.05
CA GLU A 402 -17.25 6.14 -12.44
C GLU A 402 -18.73 6.09 -12.78
N SER A 403 -19.10 5.18 -13.67
CA SER A 403 -20.43 5.13 -14.27
C SER A 403 -20.95 3.71 -14.26
N LEU A 404 -22.24 3.54 -13.95
CA LEU A 404 -22.77 2.23 -13.63
C LEU A 404 -22.95 1.35 -14.87
N PRO A 405 -22.89 0.02 -14.71
CA PRO A 405 -23.17 -0.86 -15.83
C PRO A 405 -24.63 -0.69 -16.31
N VAL A 406 -24.88 -0.58 -17.62
CA VAL A 406 -26.21 -0.44 -18.25
C VAL A 406 -27.17 -1.56 -17.79
N LEU A 407 -26.68 -2.79 -17.63
CA LEU A 407 -27.51 -3.92 -17.18
C LEU A 407 -27.69 -3.96 -15.66
N PHE A 408 -27.01 -3.09 -14.91
CA PHE A 408 -27.14 -2.98 -13.47
C PHE A 408 -28.40 -2.19 -13.08
N THR A 409 -29.52 -2.90 -13.06
CA THR A 409 -30.82 -2.29 -12.75
C THR A 409 -30.95 -1.93 -11.26
N PRO A 410 -31.76 -0.91 -10.93
CA PRO A 410 -32.10 -0.56 -9.55
C PRO A 410 -32.68 -1.72 -8.74
N ARG A 411 -33.39 -2.64 -9.40
CA ARG A 411 -33.90 -3.88 -8.79
C ARG A 411 -32.78 -4.80 -8.29
N LEU A 412 -31.68 -4.93 -9.03
CA LEU A 412 -30.50 -5.67 -8.57
C LEU A 412 -29.81 -4.93 -7.43
N ALA A 413 -29.76 -3.61 -7.52
CA ALA A 413 -29.15 -2.75 -6.51
C ALA A 413 -29.88 -2.81 -5.15
N THR A 414 -31.19 -3.10 -5.12
CA THR A 414 -31.95 -3.25 -3.85
C THR A 414 -31.37 -4.29 -2.89
N ALA A 415 -30.67 -5.30 -3.41
CA ALA A 415 -30.02 -6.29 -2.56
C ALA A 415 -28.78 -5.70 -1.84
N LEU A 416 -28.15 -4.68 -2.41
CA LEU A 416 -26.94 -4.02 -1.88
C LEU A 416 -27.24 -2.86 -0.93
N VAL A 417 -28.45 -2.79 -0.42
CA VAL A 417 -28.87 -1.76 0.51
C VAL A 417 -27.99 -1.82 1.79
N PRO A 418 -27.32 -0.70 2.17
CA PRO A 418 -26.44 -0.69 3.33
C PRO A 418 -27.25 -0.89 4.62
N THR A 419 -26.78 -1.81 5.44
CA THR A 419 -27.33 -2.09 6.77
C THR A 419 -26.33 -1.67 7.85
N LEU A 420 -26.83 -1.38 9.04
CA LEU A 420 -26.00 -1.00 10.19
C LEU A 420 -25.05 -2.12 10.67
N PHE A 421 -25.29 -3.36 10.24
CA PHE A 421 -24.46 -4.53 10.55
C PHE A 421 -23.30 -4.72 9.58
N ASN A 422 -23.23 -3.93 8.51
CA ASN A 422 -22.09 -3.97 7.61
C ASN A 422 -20.88 -3.29 8.24
N ASP A 423 -19.69 -3.81 7.92
CA ASP A 423 -18.45 -3.12 8.26
C ASP A 423 -18.38 -1.74 7.57
N SER A 424 -17.66 -0.81 8.19
CA SER A 424 -17.58 0.58 7.73
C SER A 424 -17.19 0.72 6.26
N ALA A 425 -16.23 -0.09 5.79
CA ALA A 425 -15.72 -0.01 4.42
C ALA A 425 -16.74 -0.52 3.41
N SER A 426 -17.33 -1.70 3.65
CA SER A 426 -18.32 -2.27 2.74
C SER A 426 -19.63 -1.50 2.75
N MET A 427 -19.99 -0.88 3.88
CA MET A 427 -21.13 0.04 3.95
C MET A 427 -20.91 1.27 3.06
N LEU A 428 -19.76 1.94 3.17
CA LEU A 428 -19.45 3.11 2.35
C LEU A 428 -19.40 2.79 0.86
N ALA A 429 -18.83 1.63 0.50
CA ALA A 429 -18.78 1.17 -0.89
C ALA A 429 -20.19 0.94 -1.46
N ARG A 430 -21.09 0.30 -0.68
CA ARG A 430 -22.51 0.13 -1.06
C ARG A 430 -23.25 1.46 -1.14
N PHE A 431 -23.00 2.36 -0.18
CA PHE A 431 -23.59 3.70 -0.16
C PHE A 431 -23.23 4.50 -1.41
N LYS A 432 -21.95 4.46 -1.82
CA LYS A 432 -21.47 5.08 -3.06
C LYS A 432 -22.14 4.47 -4.29
N LEU A 433 -22.14 3.15 -4.40
CA LEU A 433 -22.78 2.44 -5.52
C LEU A 433 -24.25 2.83 -5.68
N LEU A 434 -25.02 2.82 -4.59
CA LEU A 434 -26.44 3.22 -4.62
C LEU A 434 -26.64 4.69 -4.91
N SER A 435 -25.72 5.56 -4.48
CA SER A 435 -25.78 6.98 -4.82
C SER A 435 -25.69 7.18 -6.33
N LEU A 436 -24.85 6.41 -7.02
CA LEU A 436 -24.80 6.42 -8.49
C LEU A 436 -26.10 5.89 -9.11
N VAL A 437 -26.70 4.82 -8.54
CA VAL A 437 -27.93 4.22 -9.09
C VAL A 437 -29.08 5.22 -9.05
N TYR A 438 -29.25 5.88 -7.90
CA TYR A 438 -30.33 6.85 -7.72
C TYR A 438 -30.04 8.19 -8.41
N LEU A 439 -28.80 8.46 -8.80
CA LEU A 439 -28.47 9.60 -9.66
C LEU A 439 -28.93 9.34 -11.10
N GLU A 440 -28.75 8.12 -11.62
CA GLU A 440 -29.15 7.73 -12.97
C GLU A 440 -30.67 7.56 -13.13
N GLU A 441 -31.41 7.19 -12.08
CA GLU A 441 -32.89 7.10 -12.11
C GLU A 441 -33.58 8.47 -12.34
N GLY A 442 -32.86 9.58 -12.15
CA GLY A 442 -33.39 10.93 -12.34
C GLY A 442 -34.23 11.43 -11.15
N ALA A 443 -34.18 12.73 -10.90
CA ALA A 443 -34.90 13.39 -9.81
C ALA A 443 -36.40 13.61 -10.09
N GLU A 444 -36.92 13.16 -11.23
CA GLU A 444 -38.27 13.43 -11.69
C GLU A 444 -38.99 12.15 -12.13
N ASP A 445 -39.38 11.32 -11.16
CA ASP A 445 -40.59 10.52 -11.33
C ASP A 445 -41.76 11.50 -11.54
N GLN A 446 -42.54 11.28 -12.61
CA GLN A 446 -43.68 12.11 -13.05
C GLN A 446 -44.81 12.28 -11.99
N ASP A 447 -44.64 11.74 -10.78
CA ASP A 447 -45.60 11.74 -9.68
C ASP A 447 -45.19 12.57 -8.45
N GLY A 448 -44.09 13.33 -8.49
CA GLY A 448 -43.73 14.27 -7.40
C GLY A 448 -43.41 13.60 -6.05
N GLN A 449 -43.27 12.28 -6.01
CA GLN A 449 -42.65 11.54 -4.91
C GLN A 449 -41.16 11.44 -5.24
N GLY A 450 -40.33 12.32 -4.68
CA GLY A 450 -38.87 12.18 -4.79
C GLY A 450 -38.44 10.74 -4.50
N GLY A 451 -37.60 10.18 -5.37
CA GLY A 451 -37.32 8.74 -5.47
C GLY A 451 -37.13 8.07 -4.11
N ARG A 452 -37.92 7.01 -3.85
CA ARG A 452 -37.92 6.25 -2.58
C ARG A 452 -36.51 5.78 -2.16
N GLY A 453 -35.60 5.60 -3.10
CA GLY A 453 -34.20 5.26 -2.86
C GLY A 453 -33.39 6.37 -2.18
N LEU A 454 -33.58 7.63 -2.60
CA LEU A 454 -32.91 8.78 -1.98
C LEU A 454 -33.35 8.97 -0.53
N ALA A 455 -34.65 8.82 -0.26
CA ALA A 455 -35.19 8.84 1.09
C ALA A 455 -34.57 7.75 1.96
N TYR A 456 -34.40 6.53 1.42
CA TYR A 456 -33.73 5.44 2.14
C TYR A 456 -32.27 5.76 2.48
N LEU A 457 -31.48 6.31 1.54
CA LEU A 457 -30.09 6.69 1.80
C LEU A 457 -30.00 7.75 2.90
N TYR A 458 -30.92 8.72 2.87
CA TYR A 458 -30.99 9.74 3.90
C TYR A 458 -31.43 9.17 5.27
N ASP A 459 -32.41 8.26 5.30
CA ASP A 459 -32.81 7.54 6.51
C ASP A 459 -31.66 6.70 7.08
N HIS A 460 -30.81 6.13 6.23
CA HIS A 460 -29.60 5.44 6.66
C HIS A 460 -28.59 6.42 7.29
N LEU A 461 -28.34 7.58 6.68
CA LEU A 461 -27.49 8.62 7.27
C LEU A 461 -28.01 9.09 8.63
N THR A 462 -29.32 9.32 8.77
CA THR A 462 -29.91 9.73 10.04
C THR A 462 -29.84 8.62 11.09
N SER A 463 -29.89 7.36 10.68
CA SER A 463 -29.66 6.21 11.56
C SER A 463 -28.23 6.17 12.08
N LEU A 464 -27.23 6.41 11.22
CA LEU A 464 -25.82 6.53 11.61
C LEU A 464 -25.59 7.70 12.57
N LEU A 465 -26.24 8.84 12.31
CA LEU A 465 -26.20 10.00 13.20
C LEU A 465 -26.69 9.63 14.61
N ARG A 466 -27.84 8.94 14.73
CA ARG A 466 -28.39 8.52 16.02
C ARG A 466 -27.45 7.58 16.78
N ILE A 467 -26.71 6.71 16.08
CA ILE A 467 -25.71 5.83 16.69
C ILE A 467 -24.54 6.64 17.23
N MET A 468 -24.05 7.61 16.45
CA MET A 468 -22.99 8.51 16.90
C MET A 468 -23.38 9.32 18.15
N GLU A 469 -24.59 9.87 18.18
CA GLU A 469 -25.08 10.65 19.32
C GLU A 469 -25.09 9.86 20.64
N ASN A 470 -25.20 8.53 20.57
CA ASN A 470 -25.23 7.62 21.72
C ASN A 470 -23.84 7.03 22.08
N GLN A 471 -22.75 7.77 21.84
CA GLN A 471 -21.35 7.36 22.03
C GLN A 471 -20.84 6.31 21.03
N GLY A 472 -20.86 6.66 19.74
CA GLY A 472 -20.24 5.84 18.70
C GLY A 472 -18.71 5.71 18.83
N SER A 473 -18.16 4.59 18.35
CA SER A 473 -16.71 4.40 18.24
C SER A 473 -16.09 5.42 17.29
N ARG A 474 -14.77 5.69 17.42
CA ARG A 474 -14.03 6.58 16.50
C ARG A 474 -14.23 6.18 15.03
N GLU A 475 -14.34 4.89 14.76
CA GLU A 475 -14.58 4.36 13.42
C GLU A 475 -15.93 4.82 12.88
N MET A 476 -17.01 4.65 13.65
CA MET A 476 -18.36 5.06 13.24
C MET A 476 -18.48 6.57 13.00
N VAL A 477 -17.75 7.39 13.77
CA VAL A 477 -17.65 8.84 13.53
C VAL A 477 -17.09 9.11 12.14
N VAL A 478 -15.94 8.52 11.82
CA VAL A 478 -15.30 8.71 10.50
C VAL A 478 -16.21 8.20 9.38
N THR A 479 -16.86 7.07 9.58
CA THR A 479 -17.75 6.45 8.60
C THR A 479 -18.96 7.34 8.30
N PHE A 480 -19.60 7.94 9.31
CA PHE A 480 -20.70 8.88 9.12
C PHE A 480 -20.27 10.11 8.32
N PHE A 481 -19.16 10.76 8.68
CA PHE A 481 -18.70 11.96 7.96
C PHE A 481 -18.33 11.64 6.51
N ARG A 482 -17.76 10.46 6.23
CA ARG A 482 -17.52 9.98 4.87
C ARG A 482 -18.83 9.72 4.11
N ALA A 483 -19.83 9.14 4.77
CA ALA A 483 -21.15 8.93 4.16
C ALA A 483 -21.87 10.26 3.86
N CYS A 484 -21.78 11.25 4.77
CA CYS A 484 -22.28 12.61 4.52
C CYS A 484 -21.57 13.26 3.32
N PHE A 485 -20.25 13.13 3.22
CA PHE A 485 -19.49 13.64 2.09
C PHE A 485 -19.94 12.99 0.76
N LEU A 486 -20.07 11.66 0.73
CA LEU A 486 -20.56 10.95 -0.46
C LEU A 486 -21.97 11.38 -0.85
N PHE A 487 -22.87 11.53 0.13
CA PHE A 487 -24.23 11.99 -0.14
C PHE A 487 -24.26 13.41 -0.71
N LEU A 488 -23.46 14.32 -0.15
CA LEU A 488 -23.36 15.68 -0.65
C LEU A 488 -22.73 15.73 -2.05
N LEU A 489 -21.72 14.90 -2.32
CA LEU A 489 -21.07 14.85 -3.63
C LEU A 489 -22.08 14.61 -4.77
N TYR A 490 -23.06 13.72 -4.57
CA TYR A 490 -24.05 13.38 -5.59
C TYR A 490 -25.36 14.17 -5.47
N PHE A 491 -25.81 14.51 -4.25
CA PHE A 491 -27.16 15.02 -4.00
C PHE A 491 -27.20 16.42 -3.36
N CYS A 492 -26.11 17.19 -3.36
CA CYS A 492 -26.11 18.54 -2.77
C CYS A 492 -27.16 19.49 -3.39
N GLN A 493 -27.56 19.26 -4.65
CA GLN A 493 -28.58 20.07 -5.33
C GLN A 493 -29.97 19.93 -4.68
N VAL A 494 -30.23 18.84 -3.94
CA VAL A 494 -31.50 18.60 -3.27
C VAL A 494 -31.56 19.39 -1.97
N ARG A 495 -32.20 20.57 -2.02
CA ARG A 495 -32.21 21.56 -0.92
C ARG A 495 -32.78 21.04 0.39
N CYS A 496 -33.87 20.26 0.36
CA CYS A 496 -34.51 19.78 1.59
C CYS A 496 -33.56 18.91 2.45
N TYR A 497 -32.82 17.98 1.83
CA TYR A 497 -31.88 17.11 2.54
C TYR A 497 -30.61 17.84 2.95
N SER A 498 -30.09 18.73 2.11
CA SER A 498 -28.87 19.48 2.41
C SER A 498 -29.06 20.51 3.54
N GLU A 499 -30.24 21.16 3.61
CA GLU A 499 -30.62 22.04 4.72
C GLU A 499 -30.87 21.26 6.02
N ASP A 500 -31.62 20.15 5.98
CA ASP A 500 -31.87 19.29 7.15
C ASP A 500 -30.55 18.70 7.68
N LEU A 501 -29.64 18.27 6.80
CA LEU A 501 -28.31 17.79 7.20
C LEU A 501 -27.52 18.88 7.90
N THR A 502 -27.57 20.11 7.41
CA THR A 502 -26.90 21.26 8.05
C THR A 502 -27.44 21.48 9.45
N GLN A 503 -28.76 21.46 9.64
CA GLN A 503 -29.39 21.63 10.95
C GLN A 503 -29.00 20.50 11.91
N ARG A 504 -28.98 19.24 11.44
CA ARG A 504 -28.57 18.08 12.24
C ARG A 504 -27.10 18.12 12.64
N LEU A 505 -26.20 18.47 11.73
CA LEU A 505 -24.78 18.62 12.01
C LEU A 505 -24.52 19.72 13.04
N SER A 506 -25.19 20.87 12.94
CA SER A 506 -25.12 21.94 13.93
C SER A 506 -25.70 21.53 15.29
N GLY A 507 -26.81 20.79 15.30
CA GLY A 507 -27.39 20.22 16.52
C GLY A 507 -26.47 19.21 17.21
N MET A 508 -25.79 18.37 16.42
CA MET A 508 -24.80 17.42 16.90
C MET A 508 -23.57 18.13 17.49
N TYR A 509 -23.07 19.17 16.82
CA TYR A 509 -21.95 19.97 17.31
C TYR A 509 -22.23 20.60 18.68
N ARG A 510 -23.46 21.09 18.90
CA ARG A 510 -23.89 21.62 20.20
C ARG A 510 -23.83 20.58 21.33
N LYS A 511 -24.06 19.30 21.02
CA LYS A 511 -23.98 18.20 21.99
C LYS A 511 -22.54 17.71 22.18
N GLN A 512 -21.71 17.71 21.13
CA GLN A 512 -20.35 17.18 21.14
C GLN A 512 -19.37 18.06 20.34
N THR A 513 -18.72 19.00 21.03
CA THR A 513 -17.77 19.97 20.46
C THR A 513 -16.50 19.35 19.88
N ARG A 514 -16.12 18.16 20.36
CA ARG A 514 -14.95 17.39 19.88
C ARG A 514 -15.00 17.00 18.41
N LEU A 515 -16.18 17.06 17.78
CA LEU A 515 -16.37 16.76 16.36
C LEU A 515 -15.95 17.90 15.41
N ALA A 516 -15.48 19.04 15.95
CA ALA A 516 -15.02 20.19 15.17
C ALA A 516 -14.05 19.84 14.02
N PRO A 517 -13.00 19.01 14.19
CA PRO A 517 -12.09 18.67 13.09
C PRO A 517 -12.79 17.98 11.92
N HIS A 518 -13.78 17.13 12.18
CA HIS A 518 -14.52 16.41 11.15
C HIS A 518 -15.48 17.32 10.39
N LEU A 519 -16.09 18.30 11.07
CA LEU A 519 -16.93 19.32 10.44
C LEU A 519 -16.12 20.26 9.56
N ILE A 520 -14.95 20.70 10.02
CA ILE A 520 -14.02 21.51 9.24
C ILE A 520 -13.58 20.72 7.99
N ASN A 521 -13.13 19.46 8.18
CA ASN A 521 -12.72 18.62 7.07
C ASN A 521 -13.83 18.37 6.04
N LEU A 522 -15.08 18.18 6.50
CA LEU A 522 -16.23 18.04 5.61
C LEU A 522 -16.49 19.33 4.82
N ALA A 523 -16.44 20.49 5.47
CA ALA A 523 -16.59 21.79 4.80
C ALA A 523 -15.48 22.01 3.75
N ASP A 524 -14.23 21.72 4.09
CA ASP A 524 -13.08 21.90 3.20
C ASP A 524 -13.17 20.99 1.96
N ARG A 525 -13.49 19.71 2.17
CA ARG A 525 -13.60 18.74 1.06
C ARG A 525 -14.82 19.00 0.19
N THR A 526 -15.94 19.42 0.78
CA THR A 526 -17.11 19.81 -0.02
C THR A 526 -16.85 21.09 -0.81
N GLN A 527 -16.11 22.05 -0.26
CA GLN A 527 -15.71 23.24 -1.00
C GLN A 527 -14.77 22.89 -2.16
N GLU A 528 -13.72 22.07 -1.95
CA GLU A 528 -12.77 21.64 -3.00
C GLU A 528 -13.44 20.89 -4.18
N HIS A 529 -14.49 20.11 -3.91
CA HIS A 529 -15.16 19.31 -4.94
C HIS A 529 -16.50 19.90 -5.44
N LEU A 530 -17.13 20.82 -4.71
CA LEU A 530 -18.47 21.37 -4.98
C LEU A 530 -18.47 22.92 -4.86
N ASP A 531 -17.53 23.59 -5.52
CA ASP A 531 -17.35 25.05 -5.50
C ASP A 531 -18.66 25.84 -5.76
N GLN A 532 -19.58 25.28 -6.53
CA GLN A 532 -20.81 25.97 -6.98
C GLN A 532 -22.01 25.82 -6.01
N SER A 533 -21.93 24.92 -5.02
CA SER A 533 -23.10 24.52 -4.23
C SER A 533 -23.49 25.50 -3.11
N GLY A 534 -22.54 26.31 -2.62
CA GLY A 534 -22.73 27.21 -1.47
C GLY A 534 -23.04 26.50 -0.14
N TRP A 535 -23.05 25.16 -0.10
CA TRP A 535 -23.46 24.39 1.08
C TRP A 535 -22.46 24.50 2.23
N ALA A 536 -21.15 24.43 1.94
CA ALA A 536 -20.10 24.58 2.94
C ALA A 536 -20.19 25.94 3.67
N LEU A 537 -20.48 27.01 2.92
CA LEU A 537 -20.73 28.36 3.47
C LEU A 537 -21.97 28.38 4.36
N ALA A 538 -23.06 27.70 3.98
CA ALA A 538 -24.27 27.59 4.79
C ALA A 538 -24.02 26.83 6.10
N LEU A 539 -23.25 25.75 6.07
CA LEU A 539 -22.82 25.01 7.26
C LEU A 539 -21.97 25.89 8.19
N LEU A 540 -20.94 26.57 7.66
CA LEU A 540 -20.08 27.44 8.44
C LEU A 540 -20.86 28.60 9.09
N LYS A 541 -21.81 29.21 8.38
CA LYS A 541 -22.74 30.22 8.92
C LYS A 541 -23.61 29.64 10.05
N SER A 542 -24.13 28.42 9.89
CA SER A 542 -24.93 27.73 10.91
C SER A 542 -24.12 27.40 12.17
N LEU A 543 -22.86 26.97 12.00
CA LEU A 543 -21.95 26.70 13.10
C LEU A 543 -21.55 27.99 13.85
N GLN A 544 -21.25 29.07 13.13
CA GLN A 544 -20.98 30.39 13.73
C GLN A 544 -22.16 30.85 14.59
N ARG A 545 -23.38 30.72 14.08
CA ARG A 545 -24.61 31.04 14.82
C ARG A 545 -24.74 30.19 16.08
N THR A 546 -24.52 28.88 15.95
CA THR A 546 -24.59 27.93 17.08
C THR A 546 -23.57 28.27 18.19
N ILE A 547 -22.36 28.71 17.83
CA ILE A 547 -21.32 29.11 18.78
C ILE A 547 -21.65 30.45 19.45
N THR A 548 -22.08 31.44 18.67
CA THR A 548 -22.35 32.81 19.17
C THR A 548 -23.61 32.90 20.03
N GLU A 549 -24.60 32.03 19.80
CA GLU A 549 -25.82 31.91 20.61
C GLU A 549 -25.64 31.00 21.84
N ALA A 550 -24.46 30.39 22.05
CA ALA A 550 -24.22 29.48 23.16
C ALA A 550 -24.16 30.24 24.52
N PRO A 551 -24.83 29.74 25.58
CA PRO A 551 -24.81 30.40 26.88
C PRO A 551 -23.42 30.32 27.52
N LEU A 552 -22.82 31.47 27.83
CA LEU A 552 -21.47 31.59 28.38
C LEU A 552 -21.27 30.82 29.70
N ALA A 553 -22.34 30.64 30.48
CA ALA A 553 -22.32 29.94 31.77
C ALA A 553 -22.10 28.42 31.67
N GLN A 554 -22.23 27.81 30.48
CA GLN A 554 -22.11 26.37 30.26
C GLN A 554 -20.86 25.98 29.45
N LEU A 555 -20.01 26.95 29.09
CA LEU A 555 -18.81 26.72 28.28
C LEU A 555 -17.68 26.15 29.14
N THR A 556 -17.18 24.96 28.78
CA THR A 556 -15.92 24.45 29.35
C THR A 556 -14.71 24.98 28.56
N LEU A 557 -13.52 24.95 29.18
CA LEU A 557 -12.27 25.32 28.53
C LEU A 557 -11.98 24.50 27.27
N GLN A 558 -12.34 23.20 27.28
CA GLN A 558 -12.15 22.32 26.13
C GLN A 558 -13.12 22.65 24.99
N ASP A 559 -14.36 22.99 25.30
CA ASP A 559 -15.36 23.40 24.30
C ASP A 559 -14.93 24.69 23.61
N LEU A 560 -14.41 25.65 24.38
CA LEU A 560 -13.93 26.92 23.84
C LEU A 560 -12.77 26.72 22.85
N ARG A 561 -11.83 25.80 23.13
CA ARG A 561 -10.75 25.47 22.17
C ARG A 561 -11.31 25.00 20.82
N TRP A 562 -12.33 24.15 20.83
CA TRP A 562 -12.98 23.68 19.59
C TRP A 562 -13.79 24.77 18.90
N HIS A 563 -14.51 25.60 19.67
CA HIS A 563 -15.24 26.75 19.15
C HIS A 563 -14.30 27.73 18.43
N LEU A 564 -13.13 28.02 19.02
CA LEU A 564 -12.12 28.89 18.40
C LEU A 564 -11.57 28.30 17.11
N ARG A 565 -11.34 26.98 17.02
CA ARG A 565 -10.88 26.34 15.78
C ARG A 565 -11.92 26.47 14.65
N ILE A 566 -13.21 26.28 14.93
CA ILE A 566 -14.27 26.49 13.94
C ILE A 566 -14.38 27.97 13.57
N LEU A 567 -14.39 28.89 14.53
CA LEU A 567 -14.46 30.33 14.26
C LEU A 567 -13.26 30.82 13.46
N ALA A 568 -12.08 30.24 13.68
CA ALA A 568 -10.90 30.53 12.88
C ALA A 568 -11.15 30.13 11.42
N ARG A 569 -11.72 28.95 11.16
CA ARG A 569 -12.04 28.51 9.80
C ARG A 569 -13.13 29.37 9.16
N VAL A 570 -14.17 29.73 9.92
CA VAL A 570 -15.23 30.66 9.50
C VAL A 570 -14.67 32.04 9.13
N ALA A 571 -13.62 32.50 9.82
CA ALA A 571 -12.97 33.78 9.56
C ALA A 571 -12.15 33.82 8.26
N GLU A 572 -11.89 32.67 7.61
CA GLU A 572 -11.24 32.63 6.29
C GLU A 572 -12.25 32.93 5.16
N GLU A 573 -13.53 32.70 5.39
CA GLU A 573 -14.58 32.87 4.39
C GLU A 573 -15.06 34.32 4.31
N GLY A 574 -14.69 35.01 3.22
CA GLY A 574 -15.00 36.42 3.00
C GLY A 574 -16.48 36.79 2.96
N GLU A 575 -17.35 35.82 2.64
CA GLU A 575 -18.80 36.02 2.54
C GLU A 575 -19.55 35.96 3.88
N ILE A 576 -18.86 35.57 4.96
CA ILE A 576 -19.48 35.40 6.28
C ILE A 576 -19.25 36.66 7.13
N PRO A 577 -20.31 37.32 7.66
CA PRO A 577 -20.15 38.47 8.53
C PRO A 577 -19.58 38.08 9.90
N GLN A 578 -18.48 38.73 10.32
CA GLN A 578 -17.72 38.34 11.52
C GLN A 578 -18.06 39.15 12.79
N ARG A 579 -19.03 40.07 12.74
CA ARG A 579 -19.41 40.91 13.90
C ARG A 579 -19.87 40.06 15.08
N ALA A 580 -20.63 38.99 14.83
CA ALA A 580 -21.09 38.07 15.86
C ALA A 580 -19.92 37.31 16.52
N THR A 581 -18.93 36.90 15.72
CA THR A 581 -17.68 36.28 16.20
C THR A 581 -16.96 37.20 17.18
N LEU A 582 -16.78 38.48 16.83
CA LEU A 582 -16.10 39.46 17.68
C LEU A 582 -16.87 39.77 18.96
N SER A 583 -18.20 39.92 18.89
CA SER A 583 -19.02 40.11 20.10
C SER A 583 -18.95 38.91 21.04
N PHE A 584 -18.85 37.69 20.51
CA PHE A 584 -18.67 36.48 21.30
C PHE A 584 -17.26 36.42 21.92
N LEU A 585 -16.20 36.70 21.18
CA LEU A 585 -14.84 36.74 21.73
C LEU A 585 -14.72 37.80 22.83
N LEU A 586 -15.28 38.99 22.61
CA LEU A 586 -15.28 40.04 23.61
C LEU A 586 -16.07 39.65 24.86
N SER A 587 -17.22 38.99 24.71
CA SER A 587 -18.03 38.55 25.86
C SER A 587 -17.35 37.42 26.65
N VAL A 588 -16.65 36.51 25.99
CA VAL A 588 -15.85 35.46 26.64
C VAL A 588 -14.73 36.04 27.50
N ILE A 589 -14.07 37.11 27.02
CA ILE A 589 -12.91 37.68 27.72
C ILE A 589 -13.35 38.66 28.83
N THR A 590 -14.46 39.39 28.63
CA THR A 590 -14.96 40.40 29.60
C THR A 590 -15.89 39.84 30.68
N SER A 591 -16.45 38.63 30.51
CA SER A 591 -17.35 38.03 31.52
C SER A 591 -16.64 37.74 32.84
N SER A 592 -17.29 38.06 33.96
CA SER A 592 -16.81 37.94 35.35
C SER A 592 -16.43 36.52 35.82
N SER A 593 -16.53 35.52 34.94
CA SER A 593 -16.09 34.13 35.13
C SER A 593 -14.73 33.83 34.48
N SER A 594 -13.92 34.85 34.16
CA SER A 594 -12.67 34.74 33.40
C SER A 594 -11.52 34.12 34.19
N VAL A 595 -11.67 32.84 34.57
CA VAL A 595 -10.54 31.98 34.88
C VAL A 595 -9.53 31.99 33.73
N LEU A 596 -9.94 32.27 32.49
CA LEU A 596 -9.11 32.32 31.28
C LEU A 596 -7.99 33.38 31.24
N CYS A 597 -8.31 34.62 31.59
CA CYS A 597 -7.33 35.69 31.60
C CYS A 597 -6.36 35.52 32.77
N VAL A 598 -6.85 34.96 33.88
CA VAL A 598 -6.05 34.70 35.09
C VAL A 598 -5.24 33.40 34.97
N SER A 599 -5.74 32.37 34.26
CA SER A 599 -5.08 31.07 34.09
C SER A 599 -3.93 31.12 33.10
N GLY A 600 -3.90 32.11 32.20
CA GLY A 600 -2.82 32.30 31.23
C GLY A 600 -2.57 31.08 30.35
N ASP A 601 -3.63 30.40 29.90
CA ASP A 601 -3.48 29.19 29.06
C ASP A 601 -3.01 29.56 27.65
N TRP A 602 -1.69 29.50 27.45
CA TRP A 602 -1.02 29.84 26.19
C TRP A 602 -1.72 29.27 24.95
N HIS A 603 -2.15 28.01 24.97
CA HIS A 603 -2.79 27.37 23.81
C HIS A 603 -4.12 28.02 23.42
N LEU A 604 -4.90 28.47 24.41
CA LEU A 604 -6.17 29.12 24.16
C LEU A 604 -5.95 30.56 23.67
N GLY A 605 -5.02 31.28 24.28
CA GLY A 605 -4.61 32.61 23.83
C GLY A 605 -4.11 32.59 22.38
N ALA A 606 -3.27 31.62 22.03
CA ALA A 606 -2.79 31.40 20.67
C ALA A 606 -3.95 31.08 19.69
N SER A 607 -4.90 30.25 20.11
CA SER A 607 -6.11 29.97 19.30
C SER A 607 -6.96 31.22 19.06
N MET A 608 -7.13 32.09 20.07
CA MET A 608 -7.84 33.36 19.93
C MET A 608 -7.10 34.33 19.00
N LEU A 609 -5.78 34.44 19.15
CA LEU A 609 -4.93 35.23 18.26
C LEU A 609 -4.96 34.70 16.82
N GLY A 610 -5.05 33.38 16.63
CA GLY A 610 -5.27 32.75 15.33
C GLY A 610 -6.57 33.20 14.66
N VAL A 611 -7.67 33.31 15.40
CA VAL A 611 -8.92 33.90 14.88
C VAL A 611 -8.73 35.38 14.53
N CYS A 612 -8.12 36.16 15.43
CA CYS A 612 -7.87 37.59 15.21
C CYS A 612 -7.02 37.84 13.97
N ARG A 613 -5.98 37.03 13.75
CA ARG A 613 -5.10 37.11 12.56
C ARG A 613 -5.89 36.88 11.26
N ARG A 614 -6.79 35.90 11.23
CA ARG A 614 -7.64 35.64 10.06
C ARG A 614 -8.63 36.78 9.82
N LEU A 615 -9.15 37.39 10.89
CA LEU A 615 -10.00 38.58 10.80
C LEU A 615 -9.26 39.83 10.30
N LEU A 616 -7.97 39.99 10.64
CA LEU A 616 -7.12 41.05 10.09
C LEU A 616 -6.98 40.95 8.56
N LEU A 617 -7.02 39.74 8.00
CA LEU A 617 -6.95 39.48 6.57
C LEU A 617 -8.33 39.54 5.86
N HIS A 618 -9.42 39.71 6.62
CA HIS A 618 -10.77 39.51 6.10
C HIS A 618 -11.24 40.63 5.14
N PRO A 619 -11.98 40.30 4.05
CA PRO A 619 -12.56 41.26 3.09
C PRO A 619 -13.49 42.33 3.68
N SER A 620 -13.99 42.17 4.90
CA SER A 620 -14.84 43.17 5.59
C SER A 620 -14.18 43.89 6.78
N LEU A 621 -12.84 43.91 6.85
CA LEU A 621 -12.06 44.52 7.93
C LEU A 621 -12.54 45.93 8.31
N ASP A 622 -12.91 46.79 7.35
CA ASP A 622 -13.34 48.17 7.59
C ASP A 622 -14.51 48.27 8.58
N SER A 623 -15.42 47.28 8.55
CA SER A 623 -16.58 47.21 9.46
C SER A 623 -16.27 46.57 10.83
N LEU A 624 -15.08 45.97 10.95
CA LEU A 624 -14.60 45.17 12.08
C LEU A 624 -13.43 45.85 12.82
N LEU A 625 -12.90 46.97 12.32
CA LEU A 625 -11.76 47.70 12.88
C LEU A 625 -11.93 47.99 14.37
N THR A 626 -13.01 48.68 14.76
CA THR A 626 -13.23 49.08 16.16
C THR A 626 -13.41 47.88 17.09
N PRO A 627 -14.30 46.90 16.81
CA PRO A 627 -14.46 45.76 17.71
C PRO A 627 -13.22 44.85 17.80
N LEU A 628 -12.42 44.75 16.72
CA LEU A 628 -11.18 43.99 16.73
C LEU A 628 -10.07 44.71 17.51
N ALA A 629 -9.98 46.04 17.38
CA ALA A 629 -9.06 46.86 18.17
C ALA A 629 -9.36 46.77 19.67
N ASP A 630 -10.65 46.85 20.05
CA ASP A 630 -11.09 46.72 21.45
C ASP A 630 -10.71 45.36 22.03
N LEU A 631 -10.90 44.28 21.26
CA LEU A 631 -10.52 42.92 21.65
C LEU A 631 -9.00 42.77 21.87
N LEU A 632 -8.19 43.22 20.90
CA LEU A 632 -6.73 43.13 20.96
C LEU A 632 -6.15 44.00 22.08
N GLN A 633 -6.71 45.19 22.30
CA GLN A 633 -6.32 46.05 23.40
C GLN A 633 -6.63 45.41 24.75
N HIS A 634 -7.80 44.78 24.89
CA HIS A 634 -8.18 44.10 26.11
C HIS A 634 -7.27 42.88 26.39
N LEU A 635 -6.92 42.10 25.37
CA LEU A 635 -5.92 41.01 25.50
C LEU A 635 -4.55 41.54 25.93
N THR A 636 -4.10 42.66 25.36
CA THR A 636 -2.81 43.29 25.71
C THR A 636 -2.75 43.74 27.17
N CYS A 637 -3.88 44.20 27.73
CA CYS A 637 -3.91 44.76 29.08
C CYS A 637 -4.22 43.74 30.19
N HIS A 638 -4.91 42.65 29.88
CA HIS A 638 -5.53 41.80 30.90
C HIS A 638 -5.22 40.29 30.81
N TYR A 639 -4.56 39.81 29.74
CA TYR A 639 -4.26 38.38 29.62
C TYR A 639 -3.04 37.97 30.46
N GLY A 640 -3.03 36.80 31.11
CA GLY A 640 -1.98 36.42 32.07
C GLY A 640 -0.62 36.05 31.46
N ASP A 641 -0.59 35.65 30.18
CA ASP A 641 0.62 35.23 29.47
C ASP A 641 1.26 36.39 28.68
N THR A 642 2.57 36.59 28.85
CA THR A 642 3.32 37.70 28.23
C THR A 642 3.47 37.56 26.72
N ASP A 643 3.61 36.33 26.20
CA ASP A 643 3.76 36.12 24.77
C ASP A 643 2.46 36.49 24.06
N ILE A 644 1.32 36.06 24.60
CA ILE A 644 0.00 36.41 24.05
C ILE A 644 -0.25 37.92 24.10
N GLN A 645 0.17 38.61 25.18
CA GLN A 645 0.07 40.08 25.28
C GLN A 645 0.91 40.79 24.20
N ASP A 646 2.13 40.34 23.98
CA ASP A 646 3.05 40.96 23.00
C ASP A 646 2.56 40.73 21.57
N HIS A 647 2.05 39.54 21.25
CA HIS A 647 1.44 39.27 19.94
C HIS A 647 0.15 40.06 19.73
N ALA A 648 -0.70 40.19 20.77
CA ALA A 648 -1.88 41.05 20.70
C ALA A 648 -1.51 42.52 20.47
N ARG A 649 -0.45 43.01 21.12
CA ARG A 649 0.09 44.37 20.92
C ARG A 649 0.64 44.56 19.51
N LEU A 650 1.34 43.57 18.97
CA LEU A 650 1.82 43.58 17.60
C LEU A 650 0.64 43.68 16.62
N TYR A 651 -0.37 42.82 16.75
CA TYR A 651 -1.57 42.85 15.91
C TYR A 651 -2.34 44.16 16.03
N TYR A 652 -2.47 44.72 17.23
CA TYR A 652 -3.07 46.04 17.45
C TYR A 652 -2.29 47.16 16.75
N THR A 653 -0.96 47.12 16.84
CA THR A 653 -0.08 48.09 16.18
C THR A 653 -0.19 47.96 14.66
N LEU A 654 -0.21 46.75 14.11
CA LEU A 654 -0.37 46.51 12.68
C LEU A 654 -1.73 47.03 12.17
N LEU A 655 -2.81 46.77 12.94
CA LEU A 655 -4.16 47.22 12.61
C LEU A 655 -4.29 48.75 12.57
N THR A 656 -3.57 49.46 13.44
CA THR A 656 -3.67 50.93 13.57
C THR A 656 -2.67 51.69 12.70
N THR A 657 -1.57 51.06 12.26
CA THR A 657 -0.47 51.74 11.56
C THR A 657 -0.35 51.39 10.07
N LEU A 658 -0.83 50.24 9.62
CA LEU A 658 -0.69 49.79 8.24
C LEU A 658 -1.97 49.99 7.42
N SER A 659 -1.80 50.33 6.14
CA SER A 659 -2.89 50.22 5.17
C SER A 659 -3.22 48.75 4.91
N ARG A 660 -4.47 48.46 4.55
CA ARG A 660 -4.94 47.09 4.30
C ARG A 660 -4.06 46.28 3.36
N GLU A 661 -3.67 46.87 2.23
CA GLU A 661 -2.82 46.22 1.23
C GLU A 661 -1.44 45.84 1.80
N LYS A 662 -0.88 46.71 2.63
CA LYS A 662 0.40 46.46 3.32
C LYS A 662 0.23 45.43 4.42
N LEU A 663 -0.87 45.47 5.16
CA LEU A 663 -1.19 44.49 6.19
C LEU A 663 -1.35 43.09 5.57
N ALA A 664 -2.11 42.97 4.48
CA ALA A 664 -2.25 41.73 3.74
C ALA A 664 -0.90 41.23 3.21
N GLY A 665 -0.07 42.11 2.65
CA GLY A 665 1.27 41.77 2.16
C GLY A 665 2.28 41.35 3.23
N VAL A 666 2.22 41.94 4.44
CA VAL A 666 3.09 41.56 5.57
C VAL A 666 2.63 40.24 6.18
N MET A 667 1.33 39.96 6.17
CA MET A 667 0.74 38.76 6.77
C MET A 667 0.69 37.55 5.81
N SER A 668 0.69 37.76 4.49
CA SER A 668 0.68 36.71 3.46
C SER A 668 2.06 36.11 3.16
N GLN A 669 3.14 36.77 3.57
CA GLN A 669 4.53 36.28 3.39
C GLN A 669 4.86 34.96 4.12
N GLY A 670 3.91 34.39 4.87
CA GLY A 670 4.02 33.07 5.51
C GLY A 670 3.13 31.98 4.93
N VAL A 671 2.34 32.23 3.88
CA VAL A 671 1.49 31.21 3.22
C VAL A 671 2.12 30.88 1.86
N PRO A 672 2.66 29.67 1.63
CA PRO A 672 3.11 29.28 0.31
C PRO A 672 1.88 29.14 -0.60
N GLU A 673 1.69 30.07 -1.54
CA GLU A 673 0.78 29.87 -2.67
C GLU A 673 1.17 28.56 -3.38
N ARG A 674 0.20 27.66 -3.56
CA ARG A 674 0.32 26.44 -4.37
C ARG A 674 0.98 26.80 -5.72
N GLY A 675 2.26 26.47 -5.87
CA GLY A 675 2.96 26.41 -7.16
C GLY A 675 3.99 27.48 -7.51
N ARG A 676 4.30 28.47 -6.66
CA ARG A 676 5.41 29.41 -6.94
C ARG A 676 6.37 29.54 -5.75
N GLN A 677 7.54 28.91 -5.86
CA GLN A 677 8.67 29.16 -4.97
C GLN A 677 9.18 30.59 -5.16
N ALA A 678 8.67 31.53 -4.37
CA ALA A 678 9.31 32.83 -4.22
C ALA A 678 10.51 32.69 -3.27
N LYS A 679 11.69 33.17 -3.71
CA LYS A 679 12.91 33.26 -2.89
C LYS A 679 12.63 34.13 -1.65
N VAL A 680 12.38 33.49 -0.51
CA VAL A 680 12.32 34.15 0.80
C VAL A 680 13.76 34.53 1.20
N ARG A 681 14.04 35.83 1.29
CA ARG A 681 15.21 36.34 2.02
C ARG A 681 14.84 36.47 3.50
N SER A 682 15.57 35.72 4.31
CA SER A 682 15.67 35.70 5.77
C SER A 682 15.70 37.12 6.38
N LEU A 683 15.26 37.39 7.62
CA LEU A 683 15.93 37.01 8.88
C LEU A 683 15.03 37.41 10.09
N SER A 684 14.01 36.63 10.44
CA SER A 684 13.32 36.72 11.76
C SER A 684 12.13 35.75 11.84
N ALA A 685 12.39 34.45 11.72
CA ALA A 685 11.38 33.41 11.93
C ALA A 685 11.85 32.44 13.01
N ILE A 686 11.95 32.96 14.24
CA ILE A 686 11.81 32.16 15.47
C ILE A 686 10.41 32.53 15.98
N VAL A 687 9.37 32.06 15.28
CA VAL A 687 7.98 32.18 15.77
C VAL A 687 7.31 30.85 15.52
N SER A 688 7.03 30.15 16.62
CA SER A 688 6.47 28.82 16.71
C SER A 688 4.94 28.86 16.67
N GLU A 689 4.30 29.10 15.51
CA GLU A 689 2.83 29.22 15.50
C GLU A 689 2.10 28.63 14.27
N THR A 690 2.62 27.57 13.66
CA THR A 690 1.79 26.72 12.79
C THR A 690 2.19 25.24 12.93
N GLU A 691 1.20 24.36 13.12
CA GLU A 691 1.34 22.89 12.93
C GLU A 691 1.73 22.52 11.47
N GLU A 692 1.98 23.50 10.60
CA GLU A 692 2.42 23.38 9.21
C GLU A 692 3.94 23.65 9.00
N LEU A 693 4.70 23.77 10.09
CA LEU A 693 6.14 24.10 10.10
C LEU A 693 7.09 23.00 9.57
N THR A 694 6.60 21.98 8.87
CA THR A 694 7.48 21.03 8.15
C THR A 694 8.07 21.61 6.86
N GLY A 695 7.50 22.69 6.32
CA GLY A 695 7.95 23.27 5.04
C GLY A 695 8.94 24.43 5.11
N CYS A 696 9.10 25.10 6.26
CA CYS A 696 9.87 26.36 6.37
C CYS A 696 11.14 26.28 7.21
N LEU A 697 11.47 25.11 7.78
CA LEU A 697 12.84 24.86 8.22
C LEU A 697 13.71 24.87 6.97
N THR A 698 14.80 25.64 6.96
CA THR A 698 15.83 25.53 5.94
C THR A 698 16.48 24.16 6.06
N VAL A 699 15.83 23.13 5.53
CA VAL A 699 16.40 21.81 5.32
C VAL A 699 17.43 22.00 4.23
N GLN A 700 18.68 22.20 4.63
CA GLN A 700 19.78 21.95 3.71
C GLN A 700 19.79 20.45 3.47
N HIS A 701 19.41 20.03 2.27
CA HIS A 701 19.63 18.67 1.83
C HIS A 701 21.14 18.43 1.81
N THR A 702 21.64 17.79 2.86
CA THR A 702 23.00 17.31 2.91
C THR A 702 23.01 15.92 2.28
N GLU A 703 23.82 15.74 1.24
CA GLU A 703 23.99 14.45 0.54
C GLU A 703 24.57 13.34 1.44
N ARG A 704 24.98 13.69 2.67
CA ARG A 704 25.59 12.79 3.66
C ARG A 704 24.89 12.90 5.00
N THR A 705 24.83 11.78 5.73
CA THR A 705 24.28 11.70 7.08
C THR A 705 25.21 12.42 8.07
N LEU A 706 24.81 13.59 8.57
CA LEU A 706 25.60 14.40 9.52
C LEU A 706 25.38 14.02 10.99
N LEU A 707 24.28 13.34 11.30
CA LEU A 707 23.87 13.02 12.67
C LEU A 707 23.58 11.52 12.75
N ALA A 708 24.18 10.85 13.72
CA ALA A 708 23.95 9.45 14.07
C ALA A 708 23.22 9.37 15.41
N LEU A 709 22.06 8.72 15.39
CA LEU A 709 21.33 8.35 16.60
C LEU A 709 21.96 7.09 17.18
N VAL A 710 22.58 7.20 18.36
CA VAL A 710 23.14 6.07 19.10
C VAL A 710 22.19 5.75 20.25
N ARG A 711 21.74 4.49 20.34
CA ARG A 711 20.90 4.02 21.46
C ARG A 711 21.75 3.94 22.72
N LEU A 712 21.30 4.57 23.81
CA LEU A 712 21.84 4.32 25.13
C LEU A 712 21.18 3.04 25.66
N ASP A 713 21.93 1.95 25.69
CA ASP A 713 21.51 0.76 26.42
C ASP A 713 21.57 1.11 27.92
N SER A 714 20.41 1.15 28.58
CA SER A 714 20.30 1.29 30.02
C SER A 714 20.80 0.01 30.71
N ARG A 715 22.12 -0.15 30.78
CA ARG A 715 22.78 -1.02 31.74
C ARG A 715 23.62 -0.12 32.64
N GLU A 716 23.03 0.33 33.75
CA GLU A 716 23.84 0.87 34.83
C GLU A 716 24.80 -0.23 35.34
N PRO A 717 26.11 0.04 35.39
CA PRO A 717 27.07 -0.86 35.99
C PRO A 717 27.13 -0.60 37.50
N GLY A 718 26.71 -1.59 38.29
CA GLY A 718 27.10 -1.71 39.70
C GLY A 718 25.94 -1.85 40.68
N HIS A 719 25.58 -3.09 40.99
CA HIS A 719 25.57 -3.62 42.36
C HIS A 719 25.43 -5.16 42.33
N PRO A 720 25.98 -5.88 43.33
CA PRO A 720 26.50 -7.23 43.19
C PRO A 720 25.42 -8.31 43.16
N GLU A 721 25.73 -9.41 42.46
CA GLU A 721 24.94 -10.65 42.44
C GLU A 721 24.60 -11.15 43.85
N PRO A 722 23.35 -11.55 44.13
CA PRO A 722 23.06 -12.52 45.16
C PRO A 722 23.13 -13.91 44.55
N VAL A 723 24.20 -14.59 44.93
CA VAL A 723 24.49 -16.02 44.88
C VAL A 723 23.25 -16.90 44.94
N SER A 724 23.22 -17.88 44.03
CA SER A 724 22.40 -19.09 44.03
C SER A 724 22.24 -19.72 45.42
N LYS A 725 20.99 -19.95 45.85
CA LYS A 725 20.68 -21.04 46.77
C LYS A 725 19.51 -21.87 46.23
N THR A 726 19.85 -23.13 46.00
CA THR A 726 19.02 -24.28 45.67
C THR A 726 18.06 -24.65 46.81
N CYS A 727 17.06 -25.44 46.43
CA CYS A 727 16.27 -26.39 47.23
C CYS A 727 14.93 -25.93 47.84
N SER A 728 13.86 -26.39 47.16
CA SER A 728 12.78 -27.25 47.66
C SER A 728 12.14 -26.94 49.02
N GLU A 729 10.83 -26.69 49.00
CA GLU A 729 9.89 -27.30 49.96
C GLU A 729 8.46 -27.29 49.41
N ALA A 730 7.71 -28.32 49.78
CA ALA A 730 6.42 -28.70 49.22
C ALA A 730 5.22 -28.11 50.00
N ILE A 731 4.19 -27.69 49.22
CA ILE A 731 2.72 -27.57 49.39
C ILE A 731 2.11 -27.77 50.82
N PRO A 732 1.04 -27.03 51.21
CA PRO A 732 -0.33 -27.52 50.88
C PRO A 732 -1.44 -26.43 50.73
N GLY A 733 -2.33 -26.63 49.75
CA GLY A 733 -3.78 -26.38 49.82
C GLY A 733 -4.32 -24.96 50.12
N GLY A 734 -4.91 -24.31 49.11
CA GLY A 734 -5.78 -23.14 49.27
C GLY A 734 -6.72 -22.95 48.08
N SER A 735 -8.02 -23.10 48.34
CA SER A 735 -9.24 -22.85 47.53
C SER A 735 -9.15 -22.21 46.12
N PRO A 736 -9.95 -22.69 45.14
CA PRO A 736 -10.00 -22.19 43.74
C PRO A 736 -10.62 -20.79 43.55
N GLY A 737 -10.79 -20.02 44.63
CA GLY A 737 -11.29 -18.63 44.59
C GLY A 737 -10.20 -17.57 44.62
N GLN A 738 -8.97 -17.92 45.01
CA GLN A 738 -7.89 -16.94 45.19
C GLN A 738 -7.15 -16.62 43.88
N GLU A 739 -7.02 -17.59 42.96
CA GLU A 739 -6.37 -17.39 41.65
C GLU A 739 -7.13 -16.41 40.76
N ALA A 740 -8.46 -16.34 40.86
CA ALA A 740 -9.27 -15.39 40.10
C ALA A 740 -9.05 -13.94 40.58
N VAL A 741 -8.90 -13.74 41.89
CA VAL A 741 -8.64 -12.42 42.48
C VAL A 741 -7.21 -11.97 42.20
N ASP A 742 -6.22 -12.87 42.26
CA ASP A 742 -4.84 -12.55 41.89
C ASP A 742 -4.67 -12.27 40.38
N ILE A 743 -5.47 -12.91 39.52
CA ILE A 743 -5.50 -12.62 38.07
C ILE A 743 -6.23 -11.31 37.79
N GLU A 744 -7.28 -10.96 38.53
CA GLU A 744 -7.95 -9.65 38.40
C GLU A 744 -7.08 -8.51 38.95
N ASP A 745 -6.36 -8.72 40.06
CA ASP A 745 -5.35 -7.78 40.57
C ASP A 745 -4.15 -7.66 39.64
N TYR A 746 -3.75 -8.74 38.98
CA TYR A 746 -2.72 -8.72 37.93
C TYR A 746 -3.21 -8.02 36.65
N LYS A 747 -4.48 -8.20 36.26
CA LYS A 747 -5.12 -7.48 35.15
C LYS A 747 -5.33 -6.00 35.46
N ALA A 748 -5.68 -5.65 36.70
CA ALA A 748 -5.80 -4.27 37.17
C ALA A 748 -4.42 -3.59 37.25
N LYS A 749 -3.39 -4.32 37.68
CA LYS A 749 -1.99 -3.90 37.54
C LYS A 749 -1.60 -3.73 36.07
N LEU A 750 -1.94 -4.65 35.17
CA LEU A 750 -1.65 -4.50 33.73
C LEU A 750 -2.41 -3.35 33.05
N GLN A 751 -3.61 -3.00 33.51
CA GLN A 751 -4.35 -1.83 33.03
C GLN A 751 -3.78 -0.50 33.55
N SER A 752 -3.01 -0.53 34.65
CA SER A 752 -2.27 0.62 35.18
C SER A 752 -0.82 0.69 34.69
N PHE A 753 -0.28 -0.42 34.18
CA PHE A 753 0.99 -0.48 33.46
C PHE A 753 0.78 -0.12 31.99
N ASN A 754 0.82 1.18 31.67
CA ASN A 754 1.34 1.64 30.39
C ASN A 754 2.87 1.54 30.50
N PRO A 755 3.57 0.55 29.91
CA PRO A 755 5.01 0.62 29.88
C PRO A 755 5.37 1.77 28.92
N GLU A 756 5.66 2.94 29.47
CA GLU A 756 6.44 3.96 28.78
C GLU A 756 7.84 3.38 28.57
N ILE A 757 8.05 2.72 27.44
CA ILE A 757 9.40 2.35 27.03
C ILE A 757 10.09 3.66 26.62
N THR A 758 10.78 4.26 27.57
CA THR A 758 11.65 5.41 27.36
C THR A 758 12.95 4.90 26.73
N LEU A 759 13.05 5.00 25.41
CA LEU A 759 14.30 4.73 24.71
C LEU A 759 15.12 6.02 24.73
N GLN A 760 16.24 5.99 25.46
CA GLN A 760 17.18 7.10 25.49
C GLN A 760 18.13 6.98 24.29
N TYR A 761 18.19 8.02 23.48
CA TYR A 761 19.12 8.09 22.36
C TYR A 761 20.02 9.31 22.51
N HIS A 762 21.28 9.15 22.12
CA HIS A 762 22.24 10.23 21.99
C HIS A 762 22.38 10.61 20.52
N LEU A 763 22.21 11.89 20.22
CA LEU A 763 22.44 12.42 18.88
C LEU A 763 23.90 12.84 18.78
N THR A 764 24.70 12.14 17.98
CA THR A 764 26.13 12.42 17.81
C THR A 764 26.42 12.88 16.39
N HIS A 765 27.32 13.87 16.22
CA HIS A 765 27.74 14.35 14.91
C HIS A 765 28.74 13.37 14.29
N THR A 766 28.48 12.90 13.07
CA THR A 766 29.41 12.03 12.34
C THR A 766 30.60 12.87 11.88
N GLY A 767 31.80 12.46 12.26
CA GLY A 767 33.00 13.31 12.19
C GLY A 767 33.45 13.70 10.78
N VAL A 768 33.02 14.87 10.31
CA VAL A 768 33.83 15.78 9.48
C VAL A 768 33.50 17.20 9.93
N HIS A 769 34.48 17.91 10.51
CA HIS A 769 34.31 19.30 10.90
C HIS A 769 34.05 20.18 9.68
N ASP A 770 32.82 20.66 9.50
CA ASP A 770 32.54 21.84 8.67
C ASP A 770 32.78 23.08 9.56
N PRO A 771 33.70 23.99 9.22
CA PRO A 771 34.08 25.15 10.05
C PRO A 771 32.95 26.17 10.32
N ARG A 772 31.71 25.90 9.87
CA ARG A 772 30.54 26.75 10.02
C ARG A 772 29.64 26.37 11.20
N LEU A 773 29.86 25.21 11.83
CA LEU A 773 29.07 24.71 12.97
C LEU A 773 29.91 24.73 14.25
N THR A 774 30.10 25.91 14.83
CA THR A 774 30.80 26.07 16.11
C THR A 774 29.85 25.93 17.29
N SER A 775 29.61 24.71 17.75
CA SER A 775 29.48 24.33 19.17
C SER A 775 29.01 22.88 19.29
N SER A 776 29.83 22.04 19.90
CA SER A 776 29.46 20.70 20.36
C SER A 776 28.40 20.82 21.46
N SER A 777 27.12 20.78 21.10
CA SER A 777 26.03 20.56 22.05
C SER A 777 25.46 19.16 21.83
N ALA A 778 25.73 18.25 22.76
CA ALA A 778 25.07 16.96 22.81
C ALA A 778 23.59 17.19 23.20
N PHE A 779 22.67 16.81 22.32
CA PHE A 779 21.24 16.85 22.61
C PHE A 779 20.79 15.46 23.07
N ALA A 780 20.34 15.38 24.31
CA ALA A 780 19.65 14.19 24.82
C ALA A 780 18.20 14.25 24.36
N CYS A 781 17.77 13.28 23.55
CA CYS A 781 16.39 13.16 23.11
C CYS A 781 15.77 11.91 23.75
N THR A 782 14.73 12.12 24.54
CA THR A 782 13.94 11.04 25.15
C THR A 782 12.72 10.80 24.28
N LEU A 783 12.66 9.65 23.61
CA LEU A 783 11.48 9.26 22.83
C LEU A 783 10.61 8.33 23.67
N THR A 784 9.42 8.81 24.02
CA THR A 784 8.37 8.03 24.68
C THR A 784 7.43 7.49 23.62
N SER A 785 7.47 6.17 23.39
CA SER A 785 6.52 5.48 22.51
C SER A 785 5.39 4.88 23.36
N GLN A 786 4.15 5.31 23.11
CA GLN A 786 2.95 4.61 23.60
C GLN A 786 2.51 3.61 22.53
N THR A 787 2.85 2.34 22.71
CA THR A 787 2.41 1.28 21.80
C THR A 787 1.00 0.81 22.15
N GLY A 788 0.00 1.24 21.37
CA GLY A 788 -1.31 0.61 21.34
C GLY A 788 -1.26 -0.66 20.50
N ALA A 789 -1.12 -1.82 21.15
CA ALA A 789 -1.15 -3.13 20.50
C ALA A 789 -2.26 -4.01 21.12
N THR A 790 -3.47 -3.94 20.57
CA THR A 790 -4.50 -4.96 20.80
C THR A 790 -4.24 -6.15 19.89
N ARG A 791 -3.51 -7.16 20.39
CA ARG A 791 -3.55 -8.52 19.84
C ARG A 791 -4.77 -9.23 20.46
N ARG A 792 -5.78 -9.52 19.64
CA ARG A 792 -6.81 -10.53 19.97
C ARG A 792 -6.12 -11.89 20.00
N VAL A 793 -6.18 -12.54 21.16
CA VAL A 793 -5.98 -13.99 21.27
C VAL A 793 -7.37 -14.57 21.46
N ASP A 794 -7.86 -15.23 20.43
CA ASP A 794 -9.04 -16.09 20.51
C ASP A 794 -8.72 -17.28 21.41
N GLN A 795 -9.48 -17.42 22.50
CA GLN A 795 -9.68 -18.70 23.17
C GLN A 795 -11.18 -18.94 23.22
N GLY A 796 -11.62 -19.93 22.44
CA GLY A 796 -12.94 -20.50 22.56
C GLY A 796 -13.06 -21.25 23.88
N THR A 797 -14.23 -21.15 24.49
CA THR A 797 -14.66 -22.07 25.53
C THR A 797 -16.12 -22.41 25.28
N GLU A 798 -16.31 -23.72 25.14
CA GLU A 798 -17.55 -24.45 25.26
C GLU A 798 -18.30 -24.07 26.54
N ALA A 799 -19.63 -24.04 26.47
CA ALA A 799 -20.50 -24.41 27.59
C ALA A 799 -21.89 -24.78 27.07
N GLU A 800 -22.17 -26.08 27.15
CA GLU A 800 -23.50 -26.67 27.17
C GLU A 800 -24.29 -26.23 28.41
N GLY A 801 -25.63 -26.24 28.30
CA GLY A 801 -26.56 -26.59 29.38
C GLY A 801 -26.91 -25.51 30.40
N VAL A 802 -28.02 -24.79 30.23
CA VAL A 802 -29.41 -25.14 30.63
C VAL A 802 -30.36 -24.15 29.97
#